data_AF-A0AAI9IFI3-F1
#
_entry.id   AF-A0AAI9IFI3-F1
#
_cell.length_a   1.000
_cell.length_b   1.000
_cell.length_c   1.000
_cell.angle_alpha   90.00
_cell.angle_beta   90.00
_cell.angle_gamma   90.00
#
_symmetry.space_group_name_H-M   'P 1'
#
loop_
_entity.id
_entity.type
_entity.pdbx_description
1 polymer ?
#
loop_
_entity_poly.entity_id
_entity_poly.type
_entity_poly.pdbx_seq_one_letter_code
_entity_poly.pdbx_strand_id
1 'polypeptide(L)'
;MHNEIDNSRTLPPAELLEVNQELQQENQLLLRQSVVLQEGLERLQALPPAATVRIDLIDDHVVQAHADNLANAALIAAWKRNLAAERRYAAANGRLSWWRRLWQHMPGADRLGGKSFAKVIAAYASGGARAVDVLFDQCMTPPELRAKALTVLARSLQKEDAQAAADLARKAYDLEPRPFRLKWLALRQYEAGVMEQAQANLDCLPEDVPFSESELRQVEKLRQQTQRFWHGKAMQLTNFSERQAALRKQAGEALEKTSELQQRVATLEARKTTLEQEQAWLRSEYRRAQQENAALQVEQGRLQEERAAVVGERDRLAEQLRVLQQQVATALGHNQALTAQMQTLLSQQDQLQKFGSSVQEIQHANAAAGSLMADAFRKQSEELLKVRRHLDNVVKNEALNVTRQVQAFLGVQSYFASGELPMLNSEHHSWAIDMDLAHYLVELIECNAYDLVIEFGSGISTTVVAKALQLIQARAPQHAPARFVSFDHLEPYFQKTVGHLRQLGLEHHAQVCLAPLSDWQSRDGKHYPFYACEEVLSALARETPATARILVIVDGPPAATGQHARYPALPLILAHFAERAIDVLMDDYVRADEKEVAQMWLADIGASGQRAQMIEKKLHKDACLIEIRPTLIAAH
;
A
#
# COMPACT_ATOMS: atom_id res chain seq x y z
N MET A 1 52.01 -18.61 17.13
CA MET A 1 51.40 -19.71 17.90
C MET A 1 50.41 -20.39 17.00
N HIS A 2 50.68 -21.65 16.64
CA HIS A 2 49.76 -22.50 15.90
C HIS A 2 48.54 -22.77 16.80
N ASN A 3 47.37 -22.25 16.43
CA ASN A 3 46.12 -22.76 16.96
C ASN A 3 45.63 -23.82 16.00
N GLU A 4 45.72 -25.07 16.44
CA GLU A 4 45.02 -26.22 15.85
C GLU A 4 43.52 -25.89 15.83
N ILE A 5 42.97 -25.76 14.61
CA ILE A 5 41.53 -25.76 14.41
C ILE A 5 41.12 -27.24 14.45
N ASP A 6 40.49 -27.61 15.55
CA ASP A 6 39.89 -28.93 15.78
C ASP A 6 38.77 -29.16 14.74
N ASN A 7 39.10 -29.86 13.66
CA ASN A 7 38.23 -30.19 12.54
C ASN A 7 37.23 -31.34 12.84
N SER A 8 36.96 -31.65 14.11
CA SER A 8 36.16 -32.83 14.51
C SER A 8 34.74 -32.53 15.02
N ARG A 9 34.29 -31.27 15.07
CA ARG A 9 32.91 -30.94 15.46
C ARG A 9 31.99 -30.86 14.25
N THR A 10 31.51 -32.01 13.79
CA THR A 10 30.25 -32.08 13.06
C THR A 10 29.14 -31.65 14.01
N LEU A 11 28.59 -30.44 13.80
CA LEU A 11 27.42 -29.97 14.51
C LEU A 11 26.26 -30.97 14.27
N PRO A 12 25.52 -31.41 15.30
CA PRO A 12 24.37 -32.28 15.14
C PRO A 12 23.33 -31.65 14.19
N PRO A 13 22.52 -32.45 13.45
CA PRO A 13 21.61 -31.95 12.42
C PRO A 13 20.64 -30.85 12.88
N ALA A 14 20.32 -30.82 14.17
CA ALA A 14 19.47 -29.80 14.78
C ALA A 14 20.15 -28.41 14.82
N GLU A 15 21.44 -28.35 15.17
CA GLU A 15 22.20 -27.09 15.24
C GLU A 15 22.47 -26.52 13.83
N LEU A 16 22.67 -27.38 12.83
CA LEU A 16 22.75 -26.96 11.42
C LEU A 16 21.41 -26.42 10.89
N LEU A 17 20.28 -26.98 11.36
CA LEU A 17 18.94 -26.51 10.99
C LEU A 17 18.66 -25.13 11.62
N GLU A 18 19.03 -24.92 12.88
CA GLU A 18 18.91 -23.62 13.56
C GLU A 18 19.76 -22.55 12.87
N VAL A 19 21.03 -22.81 12.55
CA VAL A 19 21.90 -21.86 11.84
C VAL A 19 21.34 -21.51 10.46
N ASN A 20 20.76 -22.48 9.75
CA ASN A 20 20.15 -22.24 8.43
C ASN A 20 18.84 -21.44 8.54
N GLN A 21 18.05 -21.67 9.60
CA GLN A 21 16.86 -20.89 9.90
C GLN A 21 17.19 -19.45 10.30
N GLU A 22 18.22 -19.24 11.12
CA GLU A 22 18.71 -17.90 11.47
C GLU A 22 19.18 -17.13 10.23
N LEU A 23 19.99 -17.75 9.37
CA LEU A 23 20.44 -17.15 8.11
C LEU A 23 19.28 -16.84 7.14
N GLN A 24 18.22 -17.65 7.14
CA GLN A 24 17.02 -17.39 6.35
C GLN A 24 16.22 -16.21 6.89
N GLN A 25 16.06 -16.12 8.21
CA GLN A 25 15.39 -15.00 8.87
C GLN A 25 16.16 -13.69 8.66
N GLU A 26 17.49 -13.73 8.77
CA GLU A 26 18.36 -12.57 8.56
C GLU A 26 18.31 -12.10 7.10
N ASN A 27 18.32 -13.02 6.13
CA ASN A 27 18.09 -12.68 4.72
C ASN A 27 16.71 -12.06 4.46
N GLN A 28 15.65 -12.58 5.08
CA GLN A 28 14.30 -12.00 4.95
C GLN A 28 14.25 -10.59 5.53
N LEU A 29 14.94 -10.34 6.65
CA LEU A 29 15.03 -9.02 7.26
C LEU A 29 15.77 -8.03 6.36
N LEU A 30 16.91 -8.42 5.79
CA LEU A 30 17.69 -7.59 4.85
C LEU A 30 16.91 -7.28 3.57
N LEU A 31 16.13 -8.24 3.05
CA LEU A 31 15.24 -8.03 1.90
C LEU A 31 14.14 -7.00 2.22
N ARG A 32 13.49 -7.11 3.38
CA ARG A 32 12.48 -6.12 3.81
C ARG A 32 13.10 -4.74 3.97
N GLN A 33 14.29 -4.63 4.55
CA GLN A 33 15.00 -3.35 4.69
C GLN A 33 15.36 -2.74 3.32
N SER A 34 15.80 -3.57 2.37
CA SER A 34 16.11 -3.14 1.00
C SER A 34 14.88 -2.58 0.28
N VAL A 35 13.72 -3.24 0.40
CA VAL A 35 12.45 -2.77 -0.18
C VAL A 35 12.04 -1.42 0.40
N VAL A 36 12.06 -1.29 1.74
CA VAL A 36 11.69 -0.02 2.42
C VAL A 36 12.63 1.13 2.01
N LEU A 37 13.92 0.86 1.88
CA LEU A 37 14.88 1.86 1.41
C LEU A 37 14.66 2.23 -0.05
N GLN A 38 14.30 1.26 -0.89
CA GLN A 38 14.01 1.50 -2.31
C GLN A 38 12.74 2.33 -2.50
N GLU A 39 11.65 2.01 -1.80
CA GLU A 39 10.44 2.84 -1.78
C GLU A 39 10.73 4.26 -1.27
N GLY A 40 11.57 4.38 -0.24
CA GLY A 40 12.01 5.68 0.28
C GLY A 40 12.80 6.49 -0.76
N LEU A 41 13.69 5.82 -1.50
CA LEU A 41 14.48 6.44 -2.56
C LEU A 41 13.61 6.85 -3.75
N GLU A 42 12.69 5.98 -4.20
CA GLU A 42 11.74 6.28 -5.28
C GLU A 42 10.83 7.45 -4.94
N ARG A 43 10.35 7.55 -3.69
CA ARG A 43 9.58 8.72 -3.22
C ARG A 43 10.40 10.01 -3.25
N LEU A 44 11.70 9.93 -2.92
CA LEU A 44 12.59 11.10 -2.94
C LEU A 44 13.03 11.47 -4.36
N GLN A 45 13.19 10.50 -5.26
CA GLN A 45 13.52 10.72 -6.69
C GLN A 45 12.30 11.17 -7.51
N ALA A 46 11.10 10.79 -7.09
CA ALA A 46 9.83 11.28 -7.64
C ALA A 46 9.53 12.73 -7.23
N LEU A 47 10.27 13.28 -6.25
CA LEU A 47 10.22 14.72 -6.02
C LEU A 47 10.77 15.43 -7.26
N PRO A 48 10.10 16.48 -7.75
CA PRO A 48 10.55 17.20 -8.92
C PRO A 48 12.00 17.67 -8.74
N PRO A 49 12.85 17.58 -9.78
CA PRO A 49 14.24 18.00 -9.70
C PRO A 49 14.28 19.43 -9.18
N ALA A 50 15.24 19.72 -8.29
CA ALA A 50 15.41 20.98 -7.59
C ALA A 50 14.91 22.13 -8.45
N ALA A 51 13.67 22.56 -8.18
CA ALA A 51 13.05 23.62 -8.96
C ALA A 51 14.03 24.77 -8.84
N THR A 52 14.58 25.22 -9.97
CA THR A 52 15.32 26.46 -9.98
C THR A 52 14.27 27.49 -9.60
N VAL A 53 14.16 27.79 -8.32
CA VAL A 53 13.27 28.83 -7.82
C VAL A 53 13.92 30.12 -8.28
N ARG A 54 13.60 30.48 -9.52
CA ARG A 54 13.84 31.80 -10.02
C ARG A 54 12.85 32.66 -9.25
N ILE A 55 13.32 33.18 -8.12
CA ILE A 55 12.63 34.28 -7.46
C ILE A 55 12.80 35.44 -8.44
N ASP A 56 11.86 35.57 -9.38
CA ASP A 56 11.74 36.81 -10.11
C ASP A 56 11.49 37.86 -9.04
N LEU A 57 12.48 38.77 -8.91
CA LEU A 57 12.39 39.91 -8.03
C LEU A 57 11.04 40.56 -8.31
N ILE A 58 10.22 40.73 -7.26
CA ILE A 58 8.91 41.36 -7.35
C ILE A 58 9.06 42.58 -8.24
N ASP A 59 8.28 42.61 -9.32
CA ASP A 59 8.43 43.54 -10.41
C ASP A 59 8.45 45.00 -9.89
N ASP A 60 9.60 45.67 -10.02
CA ASP A 60 9.76 47.10 -9.67
C ASP A 60 8.73 47.96 -10.42
N HIS A 61 8.17 47.46 -11.53
CA HIS A 61 7.08 48.10 -12.25
C HIS A 61 5.82 48.31 -11.39
N VAL A 62 5.55 47.48 -10.37
CA VAL A 62 4.38 47.66 -9.48
C VAL A 62 4.56 48.86 -8.56
N VAL A 63 5.76 49.03 -8.00
CA VAL A 63 6.12 50.18 -7.15
C VAL A 63 6.15 51.44 -8.00
N GLN A 64 6.73 51.37 -9.20
CA GLN A 64 6.77 52.48 -10.13
C GLN A 64 5.36 52.92 -10.57
N ALA A 65 4.49 51.98 -10.93
CA ALA A 65 3.10 52.28 -11.30
C ALA A 65 2.31 52.93 -10.14
N HIS A 66 2.55 52.49 -8.89
CA HIS A 66 1.96 53.15 -7.71
C HIS A 66 2.49 54.56 -7.51
N ALA A 67 3.81 54.77 -7.70
CA ALA A 67 4.41 56.10 -7.62
C ALA A 67 3.82 57.04 -8.69
N ASP A 68 3.67 56.56 -9.92
CA ASP A 68 3.08 57.31 -11.03
C ASP A 68 1.61 57.64 -10.77
N ASN A 69 0.83 56.71 -10.23
CA ASN A 69 -0.56 56.95 -9.83
C ASN A 69 -0.69 58.04 -8.76
N LEU A 70 0.20 58.05 -7.76
CA LEU A 70 0.24 59.09 -6.73
C LEU A 70 0.61 60.47 -7.32
N ALA A 71 1.59 60.50 -8.22
CA ALA A 71 1.97 61.73 -8.93
C ALA A 71 0.82 62.26 -9.80
N ASN A 72 0.14 61.39 -10.55
CA ASN A 72 -1.03 61.73 -11.36
C ASN A 72 -2.19 62.24 -10.51
N ALA A 73 -2.43 61.67 -9.33
CA ALA A 73 -3.45 62.17 -8.41
C ALA A 73 -3.14 63.60 -7.91
N ALA A 74 -1.86 63.88 -7.60
CA ALA A 74 -1.41 65.22 -7.22
C ALA A 74 -1.56 66.23 -8.38
N LEU A 75 -1.22 65.82 -9.60
CA LEU A 75 -1.41 66.58 -10.84
C LEU A 75 -2.89 66.94 -11.06
N ILE A 76 -3.79 65.95 -10.99
CA ILE A 76 -5.24 66.17 -11.15
C ILE A 76 -5.76 67.14 -10.09
N ALA A 77 -5.29 67.03 -8.85
CA ALA A 77 -5.67 67.95 -7.78
C ALA A 77 -5.17 69.38 -8.03
N ALA A 78 -3.94 69.55 -8.54
CA ALA A 78 -3.40 70.85 -8.91
C ALA A 78 -4.17 71.47 -10.09
N TRP A 79 -4.43 70.69 -11.14
CA TRP A 79 -5.21 71.12 -12.30
C TRP A 79 -6.60 71.62 -11.89
N LYS A 80 -7.32 70.87 -11.04
CA LYS A 80 -8.63 71.29 -10.50
C LYS A 80 -8.55 72.61 -9.74
N ARG A 81 -7.52 72.82 -8.91
CA ARG A 81 -7.30 74.07 -8.16
C ARG A 81 -7.03 75.25 -9.09
N ASN A 82 -6.16 75.05 -10.08
CA ASN A 82 -5.77 76.09 -11.04
C ASN A 82 -6.97 76.50 -11.92
N LEU A 83 -7.74 75.53 -12.42
CA LEU A 83 -8.97 75.78 -13.17
C LEU A 83 -10.00 76.57 -12.34
N ALA A 84 -10.13 76.27 -11.04
CA ALA A 84 -11.01 77.02 -10.15
C ALA A 84 -10.54 78.48 -9.92
N ALA A 85 -9.23 78.72 -9.88
CA ALA A 85 -8.66 80.08 -9.82
C ALA A 85 -8.94 80.85 -11.12
N GLU A 86 -8.68 80.25 -12.28
CA GLU A 86 -8.95 80.84 -13.59
C GLU A 86 -10.42 81.21 -13.78
N ARG A 87 -11.34 80.32 -13.39
CA ARG A 87 -12.78 80.59 -13.44
C ARG A 87 -13.18 81.76 -12.54
N ARG A 88 -12.65 81.83 -11.31
CA ARG A 88 -12.89 82.95 -10.39
C ARG A 88 -12.40 84.28 -10.99
N TYR A 89 -11.19 84.28 -11.54
CA TYR A 89 -10.62 85.47 -12.18
C TYR A 89 -11.40 85.90 -13.42
N ALA A 90 -11.79 84.96 -14.29
CA ALA A 90 -12.60 85.25 -15.48
C ALA A 90 -13.99 85.80 -15.10
N ALA A 91 -14.64 85.25 -14.08
CA ALA A 91 -15.92 85.75 -13.57
C ALA A 91 -15.78 87.18 -12.99
N ALA A 92 -14.68 87.46 -12.29
CA ALA A 92 -14.38 88.80 -11.79
C ALA A 92 -14.12 89.79 -12.94
N ASN A 93 -13.30 89.43 -13.93
CA ASN A 93 -12.89 90.34 -15.00
C ASN A 93 -13.85 90.46 -16.19
N GLY A 94 -14.77 89.50 -16.38
CA GLY A 94 -15.82 89.57 -17.42
C GLY A 94 -16.84 90.70 -17.21
N ARG A 95 -16.88 91.34 -16.03
CA ARG A 95 -17.80 92.44 -15.68
C ARG A 95 -17.17 93.84 -15.68
N LEU A 96 -15.89 94.01 -16.07
CA LEU A 96 -15.13 95.24 -15.83
C LEU A 96 -14.51 95.89 -17.10
N SER A 97 -15.30 96.14 -18.16
CA SER A 97 -14.85 97.03 -19.26
C SER A 97 -14.80 98.51 -18.86
N TRP A 98 -15.60 98.91 -17.87
CA TRP A 98 -15.71 100.30 -17.41
C TRP A 98 -14.59 100.72 -16.44
N TRP A 99 -14.09 99.80 -15.61
CA TRP A 99 -13.01 100.09 -14.67
C TRP A 99 -11.63 100.23 -15.32
N ARG A 100 -11.33 99.47 -16.39
CA ARG A 100 -10.08 99.65 -17.16
C ARG A 100 -9.90 101.08 -17.68
N ARG A 101 -11.01 101.78 -17.96
CA ARG A 101 -11.04 103.19 -18.40
C ARG A 101 -10.79 104.17 -17.24
N LEU A 102 -11.27 103.84 -16.03
CA LEU A 102 -11.02 104.60 -14.79
C LEU A 102 -9.58 104.44 -14.26
N TRP A 103 -8.89 103.35 -14.61
CA TRP A 103 -7.54 103.03 -14.10
C TRP A 103 -6.42 103.90 -14.67
N GLN A 104 -6.59 104.49 -15.87
CA GLN A 104 -5.56 105.36 -16.44
C GLN A 104 -5.33 106.64 -15.61
N HIS A 105 -6.22 106.96 -14.66
CA HIS A 105 -6.18 108.19 -13.87
C HIS A 105 -6.26 107.98 -12.34
N MET A 106 -6.18 106.74 -11.82
CA MET A 106 -6.06 106.50 -10.37
C MET A 106 -4.59 106.46 -9.92
N PRO A 107 -4.22 107.01 -8.74
CA PRO A 107 -2.84 106.97 -8.22
C PRO A 107 -2.49 105.55 -7.73
N GLY A 108 -2.19 104.67 -8.67
CA GLY A 108 -1.85 103.26 -8.45
C GLY A 108 -0.34 103.05 -8.36
N ALA A 109 0.09 102.41 -7.27
CA ALA A 109 1.47 102.16 -6.78
C ALA A 109 1.95 103.14 -5.69
N ASP A 110 1.81 104.46 -5.83
CA ASP A 110 2.36 105.42 -4.85
C ASP A 110 1.74 105.29 -3.44
N ARG A 111 0.44 105.00 -3.38
CA ARG A 111 -0.27 104.72 -2.12
C ARG A 111 0.18 103.42 -1.44
N LEU A 112 0.75 102.48 -2.21
CA LEU A 112 1.29 101.20 -1.73
C LEU A 112 2.80 101.25 -1.51
N GLY A 113 3.44 102.42 -1.65
CA GLY A 113 4.88 102.60 -1.46
C GLY A 113 5.67 102.61 -2.78
N GLY A 114 5.06 103.11 -3.86
CA GLY A 114 5.69 103.26 -5.17
C GLY A 114 6.00 101.93 -5.85
N LYS A 115 6.98 101.93 -6.76
CA LYS A 115 7.37 100.75 -7.54
C LYS A 115 7.92 99.60 -6.68
N SER A 116 8.41 99.88 -5.47
CA SER A 116 8.96 98.90 -4.53
C SER A 116 7.91 98.32 -3.57
N PHE A 117 6.68 98.85 -3.56
CA PHE A 117 5.62 98.45 -2.63
C PHE A 117 6.04 98.51 -1.15
N ALA A 118 6.91 99.46 -0.77
CA ALA A 118 7.50 99.53 0.57
C ALA A 118 6.47 99.58 1.72
N LYS A 119 5.29 100.19 1.50
CA LYS A 119 4.22 100.24 2.51
C LYS A 119 3.54 98.88 2.70
N VAL A 120 3.48 98.05 1.65
CA VAL A 120 2.96 96.67 1.74
C VAL A 120 3.91 95.80 2.56
N ILE A 121 5.22 95.95 2.36
CA ILE A 121 6.24 95.25 3.14
C ILE A 121 6.19 95.67 4.61
N ALA A 122 6.10 96.98 4.88
CA ALA A 122 5.96 97.50 6.24
C ALA A 122 4.66 97.03 6.92
N ALA A 123 3.55 97.02 6.19
CA ALA A 123 2.27 96.52 6.71
C ALA A 123 2.36 95.04 7.09
N TYR A 124 2.99 94.20 6.24
CA TYR A 124 3.21 92.80 6.54
C TYR A 124 4.10 92.61 7.78
N ALA A 125 5.19 93.37 7.91
CA ALA A 125 6.06 93.31 9.08
C ALA A 125 5.34 93.68 10.39
N SER A 126 4.37 94.60 10.33
CA SER A 126 3.62 95.09 11.50
C SER A 126 2.44 94.22 11.93
N GLY A 127 1.78 93.50 11.00
CA GLY A 127 0.53 92.79 11.27
C GLY A 127 0.21 91.63 10.34
N GLY A 128 1.23 91.11 9.64
CA GLY A 128 1.14 89.95 8.77
C GLY A 128 0.21 90.13 7.58
N ALA A 129 -0.27 89.01 7.03
CA ALA A 129 -1.07 89.00 5.80
C ALA A 129 -2.39 89.78 5.94
N ARG A 130 -3.00 89.80 7.14
CA ARG A 130 -4.25 90.54 7.40
C ARG A 130 -4.06 92.04 7.27
N ALA A 131 -2.95 92.60 7.77
CA ALA A 131 -2.65 94.02 7.65
C ALA A 131 -2.46 94.43 6.18
N VAL A 132 -1.89 93.53 5.36
CA VAL A 132 -1.76 93.73 3.91
C VAL A 132 -3.13 93.73 3.21
N ASP A 133 -4.02 92.79 3.56
CA ASP A 133 -5.37 92.72 3.00
C ASP A 133 -6.17 93.99 3.34
N VAL A 134 -6.10 94.45 4.59
CA VAL A 134 -6.73 95.72 5.03
C VAL A 134 -6.18 96.92 4.25
N LEU A 135 -4.86 97.00 4.06
CA LEU A 135 -4.24 98.07 3.27
C LEU A 135 -4.72 98.04 1.81
N PHE A 136 -4.85 96.85 1.22
CA PHE A 136 -5.37 96.72 -0.14
C PHE A 136 -6.81 97.18 -0.28
N ASP A 137 -7.66 96.87 0.70
CA ASP A 137 -9.05 97.29 0.74
C ASP A 137 -9.17 98.80 0.96
N GLN A 138 -8.45 99.37 1.92
CA GLN A 138 -8.42 100.83 2.16
C GLN A 138 -7.95 101.61 0.92
N CYS A 139 -7.01 101.06 0.16
CA CYS A 139 -6.50 101.67 -1.07
C CYS A 139 -7.34 101.34 -2.31
N MET A 140 -8.43 100.57 -2.18
CA MET A 140 -9.29 100.10 -3.29
C MET A 140 -8.46 99.48 -4.43
N THR A 141 -7.51 98.63 -4.05
CA THR A 141 -6.48 98.10 -4.94
C THR A 141 -7.05 97.01 -5.86
N PRO A 142 -6.84 97.07 -7.18
CA PRO A 142 -7.34 96.04 -8.09
C PRO A 142 -6.56 94.71 -8.00
N PRO A 143 -7.16 93.57 -8.40
CA PRO A 143 -6.57 92.24 -8.26
C PRO A 143 -5.17 92.09 -8.87
N GLU A 144 -4.91 92.67 -10.05
CA GLU A 144 -3.62 92.62 -10.73
C GLU A 144 -2.53 93.40 -9.96
N LEU A 145 -2.90 94.55 -9.38
CA LEU A 145 -1.98 95.34 -8.57
C LEU A 145 -1.73 94.70 -7.20
N ARG A 146 -2.75 94.06 -6.60
CA ARG A 146 -2.61 93.21 -5.40
C ARG A 146 -1.66 92.03 -5.68
N ALA A 147 -1.86 91.31 -6.79
CA ALA A 147 -1.02 90.19 -7.18
C ALA A 147 0.44 90.62 -7.41
N LYS A 148 0.67 91.78 -8.04
CA LYS A 148 2.00 92.37 -8.21
C LYS A 148 2.65 92.74 -6.87
N ALA A 149 1.91 93.39 -5.97
CA ALA A 149 2.39 93.75 -4.64
C ALA A 149 2.73 92.51 -3.80
N LEU A 150 1.88 91.49 -3.80
CA LEU A 150 2.11 90.21 -3.10
C LEU A 150 3.32 89.46 -3.66
N THR A 151 3.60 89.57 -4.95
CA THR A 151 4.82 88.98 -5.55
C THR A 151 6.09 89.67 -5.05
N VAL A 152 6.06 91.00 -4.92
CA VAL A 152 7.19 91.75 -4.37
C VAL A 152 7.40 91.43 -2.89
N LEU A 153 6.30 91.32 -2.14
CA LEU A 153 6.34 90.92 -0.73
C LEU A 153 6.87 89.49 -0.54
N ALA A 154 6.39 88.50 -1.31
CA ALA A 154 6.92 87.15 -1.21
C ALA A 154 8.39 87.06 -1.66
N ARG A 155 8.86 87.95 -2.55
CA ARG A 155 10.27 88.05 -2.89
C ARG A 155 11.12 88.58 -1.73
N SER A 156 10.62 89.54 -0.94
CA SER A 156 11.35 90.02 0.25
C SER A 156 11.46 88.95 1.33
N LEU A 157 10.44 88.10 1.47
CA LEU A 157 10.40 87.04 2.47
C LEU A 157 11.10 85.74 2.05
N GLN A 158 11.47 85.59 0.77
CA GLN A 158 11.96 84.33 0.20
C GLN A 158 13.12 83.68 0.98
N LYS A 159 14.04 84.49 1.54
CA LYS A 159 15.19 83.99 2.29
C LYS A 159 14.93 83.77 3.78
N GLU A 160 13.92 84.45 4.32
CA GLU A 160 13.63 84.51 5.77
C GLU A 160 12.52 83.52 6.14
N ASP A 161 11.49 83.41 5.30
CA ASP A 161 10.34 82.53 5.49
C ASP A 161 9.84 82.01 4.13
N ALA A 162 10.36 80.86 3.73
CA ALA A 162 10.00 80.21 2.48
C ALA A 162 8.52 79.80 2.43
N GLN A 163 7.93 79.43 3.58
CA GLN A 163 6.53 79.01 3.66
C GLN A 163 5.59 80.20 3.46
N ALA A 164 5.84 81.31 4.16
CA ALA A 164 5.07 82.54 3.93
C ALA A 164 5.23 83.06 2.50
N ALA A 165 6.43 82.95 1.91
CA ALA A 165 6.66 83.31 0.52
C ALA A 165 5.84 82.45 -0.45
N ALA A 166 5.70 81.14 -0.20
CA ALA A 166 4.87 80.24 -1.00
C ALA A 166 3.36 80.54 -0.85
N ASP A 167 2.88 80.84 0.37
CA ASP A 167 1.48 81.18 0.63
C ASP A 167 1.08 82.50 -0.03
N LEU A 168 1.94 83.50 0.04
CA LEU A 168 1.74 84.78 -0.65
C LEU A 168 1.84 84.63 -2.16
N ALA A 169 2.72 83.76 -2.67
CA ALA A 169 2.76 83.42 -4.10
C ALA A 169 1.44 82.74 -4.54
N ARG A 170 0.85 81.89 -3.69
CA ARG A 170 -0.44 81.26 -3.95
C ARG A 170 -1.55 82.30 -4.01
N LYS A 171 -1.61 83.20 -3.03
CA LYS A 171 -2.56 84.34 -3.04
C LYS A 171 -2.40 85.20 -4.29
N ALA A 172 -1.17 85.49 -4.71
CA ALA A 172 -0.91 86.25 -5.93
C ALA A 172 -1.40 85.53 -7.19
N TYR A 173 -1.22 84.21 -7.28
CA TYR A 173 -1.74 83.40 -8.39
C TYR A 173 -3.27 83.31 -8.37
N ASP A 174 -3.90 83.12 -7.22
CA ASP A 174 -5.36 83.07 -7.10
C ASP A 174 -6.05 84.39 -7.52
N LEU A 175 -5.37 85.52 -7.32
CA LEU A 175 -5.83 86.84 -7.74
C LEU A 175 -5.59 87.12 -9.23
N GLU A 176 -4.54 86.53 -9.81
CA GLU A 176 -4.18 86.72 -11.21
C GLU A 176 -3.56 85.40 -11.77
N PRO A 177 -4.39 84.43 -12.19
CA PRO A 177 -3.93 83.09 -12.58
C PRO A 177 -3.30 83.15 -13.97
N ARG A 178 -2.03 83.58 -14.01
CA ARG A 178 -1.22 83.67 -15.23
C ARG A 178 -0.11 82.62 -15.21
N PRO A 179 0.30 82.07 -16.38
CA PRO A 179 1.34 81.05 -16.44
C PRO A 179 2.66 81.43 -15.74
N PHE A 180 3.11 82.68 -15.89
CA PHE A 180 4.32 83.15 -15.21
C PHE A 180 4.20 83.18 -13.68
N ARG A 181 2.99 83.39 -13.13
CA ARG A 181 2.74 83.36 -11.68
C ARG A 181 2.62 81.93 -11.17
N LEU A 182 2.04 81.03 -11.95
CA LEU A 182 2.00 79.61 -11.62
C LEU A 182 3.41 79.01 -11.57
N LYS A 183 4.26 79.35 -12.55
CA LYS A 183 5.68 78.99 -12.55
C LYS A 183 6.36 79.51 -11.29
N TRP A 184 6.15 80.78 -10.98
CA TRP A 184 6.75 81.40 -9.80
C TRP A 184 6.30 80.76 -8.49
N LEU A 185 5.01 80.46 -8.37
CA LEU A 185 4.42 79.74 -7.25
C LEU A 185 5.02 78.34 -7.09
N ALA A 186 5.16 77.59 -8.17
CA ALA A 186 5.74 76.26 -8.11
C ALA A 186 7.18 76.28 -7.57
N LEU A 187 8.01 77.25 -8.01
CA LEU A 187 9.38 77.41 -7.49
C LEU A 187 9.40 77.82 -6.01
N ARG A 188 8.47 78.67 -5.55
CA ARG A 188 8.35 79.03 -4.13
C ARG A 188 7.87 77.85 -3.27
N GLN A 189 6.94 77.05 -3.78
CA GLN A 189 6.50 75.83 -3.10
C GLN A 189 7.63 74.81 -2.98
N TYR A 190 8.50 74.72 -4.00
CA TYR A 190 9.68 73.86 -3.92
C TYR A 190 10.66 74.34 -2.84
N GLU A 191 10.93 75.64 -2.77
CA GLU A 191 11.78 76.24 -1.73
C GLU A 191 11.20 76.08 -0.32
N ALA A 192 9.87 76.08 -0.20
CA ALA A 192 9.16 75.80 1.05
C ALA A 192 9.10 74.29 1.43
N GLY A 193 9.65 73.41 0.60
CA GLY A 193 9.62 71.95 0.83
C GLY A 193 8.32 71.27 0.44
N VAL A 194 7.36 71.98 -0.16
CA VAL A 194 6.07 71.44 -0.62
C VAL A 194 6.21 70.85 -2.03
N MET A 195 7.07 69.83 -2.16
CA MET A 195 7.52 69.29 -3.46
C MET A 195 6.38 68.69 -4.30
N GLU A 196 5.44 67.98 -3.67
CA GLU A 196 4.30 67.35 -4.36
C GLU A 196 3.47 68.38 -5.14
N GLN A 197 3.18 69.53 -4.51
CA GLN A 197 2.38 70.59 -5.13
C GLN A 197 3.20 71.41 -6.12
N ALA A 198 4.49 71.62 -5.83
CA ALA A 198 5.41 72.31 -6.73
C ALA A 198 5.49 71.59 -8.08
N GLN A 199 5.77 70.28 -8.07
CA GLN A 199 5.85 69.47 -9.28
C GLN A 199 4.51 69.46 -10.03
N ALA A 200 3.40 69.21 -9.33
CA ALA A 200 2.07 69.19 -9.93
C ALA A 200 1.67 70.53 -10.59
N ASN A 201 2.10 71.67 -10.03
CA ASN A 201 1.87 72.98 -10.63
C ASN A 201 2.77 73.27 -11.82
N LEU A 202 4.00 72.76 -11.85
CA LEU A 202 4.86 72.85 -13.03
C LEU A 202 4.29 72.04 -14.19
N ASP A 203 3.78 70.84 -13.92
CA ASP A 203 3.20 69.96 -14.93
C ASP A 203 1.84 70.49 -15.45
N CYS A 204 1.24 71.47 -14.76
CA CYS A 204 0.07 72.23 -15.24
C CYS A 204 0.44 73.43 -16.12
N LEU A 205 1.73 73.77 -16.29
CA LEU A 205 2.12 74.92 -17.10
C LEU A 205 1.95 74.64 -18.60
N PRO A 206 1.54 75.65 -19.39
CA PRO A 206 1.65 75.59 -20.85
C PRO A 206 3.10 75.38 -21.33
N GLU A 207 3.27 74.73 -22.48
CA GLU A 207 4.59 74.39 -23.05
C GLU A 207 5.40 75.63 -23.48
N ASP A 208 4.75 76.78 -23.69
CA ASP A 208 5.35 78.03 -24.18
C ASP A 208 5.92 78.94 -23.07
N VAL A 209 5.86 78.52 -21.80
CA VAL A 209 6.37 79.31 -20.67
C VAL A 209 7.91 79.26 -20.65
N PRO A 210 8.61 80.40 -20.80
CA PRO A 210 10.07 80.40 -20.82
C PRO A 210 10.66 80.15 -19.43
N PHE A 211 11.76 79.40 -19.36
CA PHE A 211 12.56 79.19 -18.15
C PHE A 211 13.99 79.72 -18.35
N SER A 212 14.58 80.29 -17.30
CA SER A 212 16.03 80.56 -17.30
C SER A 212 16.84 79.29 -17.05
N GLU A 213 18.14 79.30 -17.36
CA GLU A 213 19.04 78.16 -17.06
C GLU A 213 19.11 77.80 -15.57
N SER A 214 18.97 78.79 -14.67
CA SER A 214 18.91 78.54 -13.24
C SER A 214 17.57 77.93 -12.81
N GLU A 215 16.46 78.38 -13.41
CA GLU A 215 15.13 77.81 -13.16
C GLU A 215 15.04 76.37 -13.70
N LEU A 216 15.59 76.08 -14.88
CA LEU A 216 15.62 74.71 -15.44
C LEU A 216 16.37 73.74 -14.54
N ARG A 217 17.54 74.13 -14.02
CA ARG A 217 18.29 73.31 -13.05
C ARG A 217 17.50 73.08 -11.76
N GLN A 218 16.75 74.08 -11.31
CA GLN A 218 15.90 73.97 -10.12
C GLN A 218 14.72 73.01 -10.36
N VAL A 219 14.08 73.08 -11.53
CA VAL A 219 13.00 72.18 -11.96
C VAL A 219 13.50 70.75 -12.10
N GLU A 220 14.65 70.53 -12.73
CA GLU A 220 15.27 69.22 -12.88
C GLU A 220 15.54 68.57 -11.51
N LYS A 221 16.10 69.35 -10.57
CA LYS A 221 16.35 68.90 -9.21
C LYS A 221 15.05 68.56 -8.46
N LEU A 222 14.01 69.39 -8.60
CA LEU A 222 12.69 69.13 -8.04
C LEU A 222 12.10 67.82 -8.60
N ARG A 223 12.17 67.59 -9.92
CA ARG A 223 11.66 66.37 -10.57
C ARG A 223 12.34 65.13 -10.02
N GLN A 224 13.67 65.13 -9.95
CA GLN A 224 14.45 64.02 -9.40
C GLN A 224 14.12 63.73 -7.93
N GLN A 225 13.98 64.77 -7.10
CA GLN A 225 13.62 64.62 -5.69
C GLN A 225 12.18 64.12 -5.51
N THR A 226 11.25 64.63 -6.31
CA THR A 226 9.84 64.25 -6.25
C THR A 226 9.62 62.82 -6.73
N GLN A 227 10.36 62.37 -7.76
CA GLN A 227 10.35 60.97 -8.21
C GLN A 227 10.77 60.01 -7.09
N ARG A 228 11.87 60.31 -6.39
CA ARG A 228 12.34 59.51 -5.24
C ARG A 228 11.33 59.51 -4.10
N PHE A 229 10.70 60.66 -3.84
CA PHE A 229 9.68 60.80 -2.82
C PHE A 229 8.45 59.91 -3.13
N TRP A 230 7.91 59.96 -4.34
CA TRP A 230 6.78 59.12 -4.74
C TRP A 230 7.13 57.64 -4.71
N HIS A 231 8.33 57.27 -5.17
CA HIS A 231 8.83 55.90 -5.11
C HIS A 231 8.93 55.39 -3.65
N GLY A 232 9.48 56.19 -2.73
CA GLY A 232 9.53 55.84 -1.31
C GLY A 232 8.14 55.70 -0.66
N LYS A 233 7.20 56.58 -1.00
CA LYS A 233 5.81 56.51 -0.53
C LYS A 233 5.08 55.28 -1.07
N ALA A 234 5.32 54.93 -2.33
CA ALA A 234 4.78 53.71 -2.95
C ALA A 234 5.34 52.44 -2.28
N MET A 235 6.64 52.40 -1.99
CA MET A 235 7.27 51.29 -1.25
C MET A 235 6.64 51.07 0.13
N GLN A 236 6.34 52.16 0.86
CA GLN A 236 5.66 52.11 2.15
C GLN A 236 4.21 51.62 2.03
N LEU A 237 3.43 52.17 1.11
CA LEU A 237 2.01 51.81 0.96
C LEU A 237 1.78 50.36 0.49
N THR A 238 2.74 49.82 -0.25
CA THR A 238 2.66 48.45 -0.78
C THR A 238 3.27 47.39 0.14
N ASN A 239 3.86 47.80 1.29
CA ASN A 239 4.68 46.97 2.17
C ASN A 239 5.73 46.15 1.39
N PHE A 240 6.26 46.71 0.30
CA PHE A 240 7.06 45.97 -0.67
C PHE A 240 8.34 45.40 -0.04
N SER A 241 9.03 46.19 0.80
CA SER A 241 10.25 45.75 1.48
C SER A 241 10.02 44.56 2.41
N GLU A 242 8.92 44.57 3.17
CA GLU A 242 8.55 43.48 4.07
C GLU A 242 8.19 42.22 3.29
N ARG A 243 7.41 42.36 2.22
CA ARG A 243 7.04 41.24 1.33
C ARG A 243 8.27 40.64 0.64
N GLN A 244 9.19 41.48 0.17
CA GLN A 244 10.44 41.03 -0.45
C GLN A 244 11.36 40.33 0.56
N ALA A 245 11.45 40.84 1.79
CA ALA A 245 12.21 40.18 2.86
C ALA A 245 11.59 38.82 3.25
N ALA A 246 10.27 38.74 3.35
CA ALA A 246 9.55 37.50 3.66
C ALA A 246 9.75 36.44 2.56
N LEU A 247 9.64 36.82 1.28
CA LEU A 247 9.88 35.92 0.16
C LEU A 247 11.33 35.43 0.11
N ARG A 248 12.31 36.32 0.36
CA ARG A 248 13.72 35.91 0.47
C ARG A 248 13.96 34.92 1.60
N LYS A 249 13.32 35.13 2.76
CA LYS A 249 13.39 34.20 3.88
C LYS A 249 12.81 32.83 3.52
N GLN A 250 11.60 32.80 2.96
CA GLN A 250 10.95 31.56 2.52
C GLN A 250 11.78 30.80 1.48
N ALA A 251 12.40 31.52 0.55
CA ALA A 251 13.27 30.88 -0.44
C ALA A 251 14.59 30.35 0.16
N GLY A 252 15.15 31.03 1.17
CA GLY A 252 16.28 30.54 1.94
C GLY A 252 15.96 29.25 2.68
N GLU A 253 14.83 29.21 3.39
CA GLU A 253 14.33 28.01 4.10
C GLU A 253 14.07 26.86 3.13
N ALA A 254 13.50 27.15 1.95
CA ALA A 254 13.30 26.14 0.90
C ALA A 254 14.63 25.58 0.38
N LEU A 255 15.63 26.43 0.18
CA LEU A 255 16.96 26.02 -0.28
C LEU A 255 17.67 25.13 0.75
N GLU A 256 17.65 25.49 2.04
CA GLU A 256 18.19 24.67 3.13
C GLU A 256 17.52 23.30 3.16
N LYS A 257 16.18 23.25 3.09
CA LYS A 257 15.42 21.99 3.06
C LYS A 257 15.76 21.13 1.84
N THR A 258 15.97 21.73 0.67
CA THR A 258 16.40 20.98 -0.52
C THR A 258 17.81 20.38 -0.35
N SER A 259 18.74 21.11 0.28
CA SER A 259 20.08 20.60 0.59
C SER A 259 20.04 19.43 1.58
N GLU A 260 19.23 19.53 2.64
CA GLU A 260 19.02 18.44 3.60
C GLU A 260 18.45 17.18 2.94
N LEU A 261 17.45 17.34 2.06
CA LEU A 261 16.87 16.24 1.31
C LEU A 261 17.90 15.58 0.38
N GLN A 262 18.74 16.37 -0.30
CA GLN A 262 19.82 15.84 -1.14
C GLN A 262 20.85 15.04 -0.33
N GLN A 263 21.26 15.52 0.84
CA GLN A 263 22.16 14.76 1.73
C GLN A 263 21.52 13.45 2.20
N ARG A 264 20.22 13.47 2.52
CA ARG A 264 19.49 12.28 2.93
C ARG A 264 19.38 11.25 1.80
N VAL A 265 19.13 11.70 0.55
CA VAL A 265 19.16 10.83 -0.63
C VAL A 265 20.53 10.16 -0.79
N ALA A 266 21.61 10.94 -0.76
CA ALA A 266 22.97 10.40 -0.88
C ALA A 266 23.30 9.37 0.21
N THR A 267 22.81 9.58 1.43
CA THR A 267 23.00 8.65 2.55
C THR A 267 22.24 7.34 2.35
N LEU A 268 20.99 7.42 1.85
CA LEU A 268 20.17 6.25 1.55
C LEU A 268 20.74 5.45 0.37
N GLU A 269 21.27 6.12 -0.66
CA GLU A 269 21.96 5.46 -1.78
C GLU A 269 23.20 4.70 -1.30
N ALA A 270 24.04 5.32 -0.45
CA ALA A 270 25.18 4.63 0.14
C ALA A 270 24.74 3.38 0.93
N ARG A 271 23.70 3.49 1.77
CA ARG A 271 23.18 2.34 2.54
C ARG A 271 22.64 1.23 1.63
N LYS A 272 21.95 1.58 0.55
CA LYS A 272 21.46 0.62 -0.46
C LYS A 272 22.62 -0.18 -1.04
N THR A 273 23.70 0.48 -1.47
CA THR A 273 24.86 -0.22 -2.04
C THR A 273 25.53 -1.16 -1.04
N THR A 274 25.59 -0.81 0.25
CA THR A 274 26.13 -1.69 1.29
C THR A 274 25.27 -2.95 1.46
N LEU A 275 23.94 -2.80 1.48
CA LEU A 275 23.02 -3.94 1.61
C LEU A 275 23.07 -4.86 0.38
N GLU A 276 23.24 -4.31 -0.82
CA GLU A 276 23.41 -5.10 -2.04
C GLU A 276 24.70 -5.94 -2.01
N GLN A 277 25.80 -5.38 -1.49
CA GLN A 277 27.06 -6.11 -1.28
C GLN A 277 26.90 -7.25 -0.25
N GLU A 278 26.20 -6.98 0.86
CA GLU A 278 25.94 -7.97 1.90
C GLU A 278 25.05 -9.11 1.39
N GLN A 279 23.99 -8.81 0.63
CA GLN A 279 23.16 -9.83 -0.02
C GLN A 279 23.96 -10.67 -1.03
N ALA A 280 24.86 -10.06 -1.80
CA ALA A 280 25.71 -10.79 -2.74
C ALA A 280 26.65 -11.77 -2.01
N TRP A 281 27.21 -11.33 -0.87
CA TRP A 281 28.05 -12.16 -0.02
C TRP A 281 27.27 -13.33 0.57
N LEU A 282 26.11 -13.09 1.20
CA LEU A 282 25.24 -14.15 1.75
C LEU A 282 24.83 -15.18 0.69
N ARG A 283 24.54 -14.75 -0.54
CA ARG A 283 24.23 -15.67 -1.67
C ARG A 283 25.41 -16.53 -2.08
N SER A 284 26.64 -16.06 -1.92
CA SER A 284 27.84 -16.85 -2.19
C SER A 284 28.07 -17.90 -1.10
N GLU A 285 27.91 -17.53 0.18
CA GLU A 285 28.01 -18.46 1.30
C GLU A 285 26.93 -19.55 1.27
N TYR A 286 25.68 -19.17 0.97
CA TYR A 286 24.60 -20.15 0.81
C TYR A 286 24.88 -21.15 -0.32
N ARG A 287 25.43 -20.70 -1.45
CA ARG A 287 25.82 -21.60 -2.55
C ARG A 287 26.93 -22.56 -2.14
N ARG A 288 27.89 -22.10 -1.37
CA ARG A 288 28.96 -22.94 -0.82
C ARG A 288 28.39 -24.03 0.09
N ALA A 289 27.51 -23.66 1.03
CA ALA A 289 26.87 -24.60 1.93
C ALA A 289 26.00 -25.64 1.19
N GLN A 290 25.34 -25.26 0.10
CA GLN A 290 24.59 -26.18 -0.77
C GLN A 290 25.51 -27.19 -1.47
N GLN A 291 26.67 -26.76 -1.96
CA GLN A 291 27.66 -27.65 -2.57
C GLN A 291 28.22 -28.65 -1.56
N GLU A 292 28.51 -28.20 -0.34
CA GLU A 292 28.98 -29.08 0.75
C GLU A 292 27.92 -30.12 1.14
N ASN A 293 26.65 -29.72 1.26
CA ASN A 293 25.55 -30.66 1.53
C ASN A 293 25.37 -31.69 0.41
N ALA A 294 25.45 -31.27 -0.86
CA ALA A 294 25.35 -32.20 -1.99
C ALA A 294 26.50 -33.23 -1.97
N ALA A 295 27.72 -32.80 -1.65
CA ALA A 295 28.86 -33.70 -1.51
C ALA A 295 28.65 -34.72 -0.36
N LEU A 296 28.12 -34.27 0.78
CA LEU A 296 27.79 -35.15 1.91
C LEU A 296 26.69 -36.16 1.59
N GLN A 297 25.67 -35.79 0.82
CA GLN A 297 24.61 -36.71 0.39
C GLN A 297 25.15 -37.82 -0.52
N VAL A 298 26.06 -37.48 -1.44
CA VAL A 298 26.71 -38.47 -2.31
C VAL A 298 27.52 -39.46 -1.45
N GLU A 299 28.28 -38.97 -0.47
CA GLU A 299 29.07 -39.84 0.42
C GLU A 299 28.17 -40.73 1.30
N GLN A 300 27.04 -40.20 1.79
CA GLN A 300 26.05 -41.00 2.52
C GLN A 300 25.46 -42.11 1.66
N GLY A 301 25.13 -41.83 0.39
CA GLY A 301 24.64 -42.84 -0.56
C GLY A 301 25.66 -43.96 -0.76
N ARG A 302 26.94 -43.59 -0.96
CA ARG A 302 28.05 -44.56 -1.10
C ARG A 302 28.17 -45.48 0.12
N LEU A 303 28.11 -44.91 1.32
CA LEU A 303 28.17 -45.69 2.58
C LEU A 303 26.95 -46.59 2.77
N GLN A 304 25.76 -46.17 2.33
CA GLN A 304 24.55 -46.99 2.39
C GLN A 304 24.62 -48.20 1.45
N GLU A 305 25.13 -48.02 0.23
CA GLU A 305 25.38 -49.11 -0.72
C GLU A 305 26.39 -50.12 -0.17
N GLU A 306 27.50 -49.63 0.38
CA GLU A 306 28.53 -50.47 1.01
C GLU A 306 27.95 -51.27 2.19
N ARG A 307 27.15 -50.63 3.05
CA ARG A 307 26.44 -51.30 4.14
C ARG A 307 25.45 -52.35 3.63
N ALA A 308 24.70 -52.06 2.57
CA ALA A 308 23.75 -53.01 1.99
C ALA A 308 24.46 -54.24 1.41
N ALA A 309 25.61 -54.05 0.76
CA ALA A 309 26.45 -55.15 0.26
C ALA A 309 26.93 -56.06 1.41
N VAL A 310 27.44 -55.47 2.49
CA VAL A 310 27.90 -56.22 3.68
C VAL A 310 26.75 -57.00 4.34
N VAL A 311 25.56 -56.39 4.46
CA VAL A 311 24.36 -57.08 4.98
C VAL A 311 23.95 -58.25 4.07
N GLY A 312 23.99 -58.05 2.75
CA GLY A 312 23.71 -59.11 1.79
C GLY A 312 24.67 -60.29 1.88
N GLU A 313 25.97 -60.05 2.07
CA GLU A 313 26.94 -61.13 2.32
C GLU A 313 26.67 -61.87 3.63
N ARG A 314 26.39 -61.12 4.72
CA ARG A 314 26.05 -61.71 6.01
C ARG A 314 24.85 -62.66 5.91
N ASP A 315 23.79 -62.25 5.21
CA ASP A 315 22.57 -63.04 5.09
C ASP A 315 22.80 -64.31 4.25
N ARG A 316 23.63 -64.23 3.19
CA ARG A 316 24.06 -65.43 2.43
C ARG A 316 24.83 -66.41 3.29
N LEU A 317 25.79 -65.92 4.09
CA LEU A 317 26.56 -66.76 5.00
C LEU A 317 25.67 -67.40 6.07
N ALA A 318 24.70 -66.66 6.61
CA ALA A 318 23.74 -67.18 7.58
C ALA A 318 22.90 -68.33 7.00
N GLU A 319 22.44 -68.20 5.75
CA GLU A 319 21.69 -69.26 5.08
C GLU A 319 22.55 -70.50 4.80
N GLN A 320 23.79 -70.33 4.33
CA GLN A 320 24.73 -71.44 4.18
C GLN A 320 24.96 -72.19 5.49
N LEU A 321 25.10 -71.45 6.59
CA LEU A 321 25.30 -72.01 7.92
C LEU A 321 24.06 -72.80 8.39
N ARG A 322 22.85 -72.32 8.06
CA ARG A 322 21.58 -72.99 8.34
C ARG A 322 21.45 -74.31 7.58
N VAL A 323 21.79 -74.31 6.29
CA VAL A 323 21.80 -75.53 5.46
C VAL A 323 22.79 -76.56 6.01
N LEU A 324 24.01 -76.12 6.36
CA LEU A 324 25.01 -76.99 6.98
C LEU A 324 24.53 -77.58 8.31
N GLN A 325 23.90 -76.78 9.17
CA GLN A 325 23.30 -77.27 10.42
C GLN A 325 22.24 -78.34 10.17
N GLN A 326 21.39 -78.16 9.17
CA GLN A 326 20.36 -79.14 8.80
C GLN A 326 20.98 -80.44 8.26
N GLN A 327 22.04 -80.35 7.47
CA GLN A 327 22.80 -81.52 7.02
C GLN A 327 23.43 -82.28 8.20
N VAL A 328 24.04 -81.58 9.15
CA VAL A 328 24.60 -82.17 10.36
C VAL A 328 23.53 -82.86 11.20
N ALA A 329 22.37 -82.21 11.42
CA ALA A 329 21.25 -82.80 12.15
C ALA A 329 20.73 -84.07 11.46
N THR A 330 20.65 -84.05 10.12
CA THR A 330 20.23 -85.21 9.32
C THR A 330 21.24 -86.34 9.45
N ALA A 331 22.54 -86.06 9.38
CA ALA A 331 23.60 -87.05 9.54
C ALA A 331 23.65 -87.65 10.95
N LEU A 332 23.40 -86.84 11.98
CA LEU A 332 23.24 -87.29 13.37
C LEU A 332 22.04 -88.24 13.51
N GLY A 333 20.89 -87.89 12.91
CA GLY A 333 19.71 -88.75 12.89
C GLY A 333 19.98 -90.10 12.22
N HIS A 334 20.69 -90.11 11.08
CA HIS A 334 21.11 -91.36 10.44
C HIS A 334 22.04 -92.19 11.32
N ASN A 335 23.02 -91.56 11.99
CA ASN A 335 23.92 -92.27 12.92
C ASN A 335 23.17 -92.87 14.12
N GLN A 336 22.20 -92.15 14.68
CA GLN A 336 21.34 -92.66 15.76
C GLN A 336 20.51 -93.84 15.29
N ALA A 337 19.92 -93.77 14.10
CA ALA A 337 19.17 -94.88 13.50
C ALA A 337 20.07 -96.11 13.24
N LEU A 338 21.30 -95.90 12.73
CA LEU A 338 22.28 -96.97 12.55
C LEU A 338 22.66 -97.61 13.90
N THR A 339 22.84 -96.79 14.92
CA THR A 339 23.15 -97.24 16.29
C THR A 339 21.98 -98.04 16.89
N ALA A 340 20.75 -97.58 16.67
CA ALA A 340 19.54 -98.30 17.10
C ALA A 340 19.37 -99.64 16.35
N GLN A 341 19.67 -99.69 15.05
CA GLN A 341 19.71 -100.94 14.28
C GLN A 341 20.80 -101.88 14.80
N MET A 342 21.99 -101.37 15.10
CA MET A 342 23.08 -102.16 15.68
C MET A 342 22.70 -102.70 17.08
N GLN A 343 22.07 -101.89 17.92
CA GLN A 343 21.52 -102.31 19.21
C GLN A 343 20.38 -103.33 19.05
N THR A 344 19.55 -103.20 18.02
CA THR A 344 18.48 -104.17 17.71
C THR A 344 19.06 -105.50 17.26
N LEU A 345 20.08 -105.50 16.40
CA LEU A 345 20.80 -106.72 16.00
C LEU A 345 21.50 -107.38 17.20
N LEU A 346 22.13 -106.59 18.07
CA LEU A 346 22.70 -107.07 19.34
C LEU A 346 21.61 -107.64 20.26
N SER A 347 20.44 -107.01 20.33
CA SER A 347 19.29 -107.51 21.10
C SER A 347 18.66 -108.76 20.48
N GLN A 348 18.68 -108.94 19.16
CA GLN A 348 18.24 -110.15 18.48
C GLN A 348 19.23 -111.30 18.73
N GLN A 349 20.53 -110.99 18.81
CA GLN A 349 21.58 -111.92 19.22
C GLN A 349 21.43 -112.33 20.71
N ASP A 350 21.02 -111.41 21.59
CA ASP A 350 20.77 -111.66 23.02
C ASP A 350 19.38 -112.31 23.27
N GLN A 351 18.37 -112.05 22.43
CA GLN A 351 17.04 -112.68 22.46
C GLN A 351 17.05 -114.13 21.94
N LEU A 352 17.97 -114.49 21.05
CA LEU A 352 18.25 -115.89 20.70
C LEU A 352 18.92 -116.67 21.85
N GLN A 353 19.52 -115.99 22.84
CA GLN A 353 20.00 -116.61 24.07
C GLN A 353 18.98 -116.60 25.23
N LYS A 354 17.96 -115.73 25.20
CA LYS A 354 17.04 -115.49 26.31
C LYS A 354 15.57 -115.75 25.98
N PHE A 355 15.32 -116.79 25.17
CA PHE A 355 14.03 -117.51 25.09
C PHE A 355 13.83 -118.50 26.25
N GLY A 356 14.71 -118.48 27.26
CA GLY A 356 14.51 -119.12 28.55
C GLY A 356 14.09 -118.06 29.56
N SER A 357 12.95 -118.29 30.22
CA SER A 357 12.39 -117.49 31.33
C SER A 357 11.88 -116.09 30.99
N SER A 358 10.63 -116.09 30.50
CA SER A 358 9.47 -115.36 31.08
C SER A 358 9.79 -114.05 31.80
N VAL A 359 9.37 -112.88 31.31
CA VAL A 359 7.97 -112.39 31.24
C VAL A 359 7.28 -112.42 32.60
N GLN A 360 6.87 -111.21 33.05
CA GLN A 360 6.21 -110.76 34.30
C GLN A 360 7.19 -110.05 35.25
N GLU A 361 7.12 -108.76 35.60
CA GLU A 361 6.09 -107.71 35.56
C GLU A 361 6.83 -106.34 35.61
N ILE A 362 6.68 -105.45 34.62
CA ILE A 362 5.80 -104.26 34.63
C ILE A 362 6.03 -103.30 35.82
N GLN A 363 6.75 -102.20 35.54
CA GLN A 363 6.49 -100.87 36.13
C GLN A 363 6.38 -99.91 34.93
N HIS A 364 5.17 -99.57 34.49
CA HIS A 364 4.49 -98.30 34.85
C HIS A 364 5.42 -97.08 34.74
N ALA A 365 5.17 -96.03 33.95
CA ALA A 365 4.03 -95.64 33.15
C ALA A 365 4.48 -94.53 32.19
N ASN A 366 3.66 -94.32 31.19
CA ASN A 366 3.85 -93.44 30.06
C ASN A 366 3.48 -91.98 30.37
N ALA A 367 4.06 -91.06 29.58
CA ALA A 367 3.50 -89.77 29.13
C ALA A 367 3.50 -88.52 30.04
N ALA A 368 4.19 -87.47 29.57
CA ALA A 368 3.64 -86.15 29.20
C ALA A 368 4.83 -85.23 28.80
N ALA A 369 5.13 -84.94 27.53
CA ALA A 369 4.39 -84.13 26.56
C ALA A 369 4.14 -82.67 26.99
N GLY A 370 4.93 -81.76 26.42
CA GLY A 370 4.46 -80.52 25.80
C GLY A 370 3.96 -79.39 26.69
N SER A 371 4.82 -78.42 27.03
CA SER A 371 4.34 -77.11 27.50
C SER A 371 5.23 -75.88 27.21
N LEU A 372 6.11 -75.86 26.19
CA LEU A 372 7.06 -74.73 26.02
C LEU A 372 7.18 -74.11 24.61
N MET A 373 6.19 -74.31 23.72
CA MET A 373 6.21 -73.70 22.37
C MET A 373 5.09 -72.70 22.08
N ALA A 374 4.11 -72.54 22.97
CA ALA A 374 3.01 -71.59 22.77
C ALA A 374 3.34 -70.15 23.23
N ASP A 375 4.23 -69.98 24.23
CA ASP A 375 4.55 -68.65 24.79
C ASP A 375 5.60 -67.86 24.00
N ALA A 376 6.40 -68.53 23.16
CA ALA A 376 7.45 -67.88 22.37
C ALA A 376 6.92 -67.14 21.12
N PHE A 377 5.84 -67.63 20.51
CA PHE A 377 5.25 -67.02 19.30
C PHE A 377 4.44 -65.76 19.60
N ARG A 378 3.90 -65.61 20.83
CA ARG A 378 3.07 -64.46 21.21
C ARG A 378 3.89 -63.17 21.38
N LYS A 379 5.12 -63.29 21.91
CA LYS A 379 6.04 -62.15 22.12
C LYS A 379 6.69 -61.63 20.83
N GLN A 380 6.89 -62.48 19.83
CA GLN A 380 7.56 -62.09 18.58
C GLN A 380 6.64 -61.32 17.62
N SER A 381 5.32 -61.53 17.70
CA SER A 381 4.33 -60.82 16.87
C SER A 381 4.06 -59.39 17.33
N GLU A 382 4.24 -59.08 18.62
CA GLU A 382 4.01 -57.73 19.18
C GLU A 382 5.16 -56.76 18.87
N GLU A 383 6.40 -57.24 18.81
CA GLU A 383 7.58 -56.43 18.46
C GLU A 383 7.62 -56.06 16.97
N LEU A 384 7.20 -56.96 16.07
CA LEU A 384 7.09 -56.67 14.63
C LEU A 384 6.05 -55.58 14.33
N LEU A 385 4.98 -55.50 15.13
CA LEU A 385 3.95 -54.45 15.01
C LEU A 385 4.42 -53.09 15.54
N LYS A 386 5.43 -53.02 16.42
CA LYS A 386 6.03 -51.76 16.88
C LYS A 386 7.03 -51.21 15.86
N VAL A 387 7.86 -52.08 15.29
CA VAL A 387 8.82 -51.70 14.24
C VAL A 387 8.09 -51.18 13.00
N ARG A 388 7.02 -51.84 12.57
CA ARG A 388 6.19 -51.37 11.44
C ARG A 388 5.61 -49.97 11.69
N ARG A 389 5.02 -49.73 12.87
CA ARG A 389 4.45 -48.42 13.24
C ARG A 389 5.51 -47.31 13.31
N HIS A 390 6.72 -47.64 13.75
CA HIS A 390 7.83 -46.69 13.77
C HIS A 390 8.30 -46.35 12.35
N LEU A 391 8.41 -47.36 11.48
CA LEU A 391 8.78 -47.16 10.07
C LEU A 391 7.74 -46.33 9.32
N ASP A 392 6.46 -46.62 9.52
CA ASP A 392 5.34 -45.86 8.91
C ASP A 392 5.37 -44.39 9.34
N ASN A 393 5.72 -44.10 10.60
CA ASN A 393 5.84 -42.74 11.11
C ASN A 393 7.06 -42.01 10.52
N VAL A 394 8.21 -42.68 10.38
CA VAL A 394 9.41 -42.08 9.77
C VAL A 394 9.18 -41.78 8.29
N VAL A 395 8.60 -42.71 7.54
CA VAL A 395 8.30 -42.53 6.11
C VAL A 395 7.27 -41.42 5.90
N LYS A 396 6.22 -41.35 6.75
CA LYS A 396 5.25 -40.24 6.70
C LYS A 396 5.89 -38.89 6.99
N ASN A 397 6.75 -38.81 8.00
CA ASN A 397 7.41 -37.55 8.35
C ASN A 397 8.35 -37.06 7.25
N GLU A 398 9.09 -37.97 6.61
CA GLU A 398 9.98 -37.62 5.50
C GLU A 398 9.20 -37.21 4.25
N ALA A 399 8.14 -37.94 3.90
CA ALA A 399 7.25 -37.58 2.79
C ALA A 399 6.57 -36.20 3.01
N LEU A 400 6.17 -35.90 4.24
CA LEU A 400 5.63 -34.59 4.61
C LEU A 400 6.68 -33.48 4.49
N ASN A 401 7.93 -33.74 4.90
CA ASN A 401 9.03 -32.78 4.74
C ASN A 401 9.35 -32.48 3.26
N VAL A 402 9.41 -33.51 2.42
CA VAL A 402 9.62 -33.32 0.96
C VAL A 402 8.47 -32.53 0.34
N THR A 403 7.22 -32.85 0.71
CA THR A 403 6.05 -32.10 0.24
C THR A 403 6.11 -30.63 0.64
N ARG A 404 6.53 -30.33 1.88
CA ARG A 404 6.73 -28.95 2.35
C ARG A 404 7.79 -28.21 1.54
N GLN A 405 8.94 -28.85 1.26
CA GLN A 405 10.00 -28.22 0.47
C GLN A 405 9.55 -27.93 -0.97
N VAL A 406 8.82 -28.84 -1.60
CA VAL A 406 8.26 -28.64 -2.94
C VAL A 406 7.20 -27.53 -2.94
N GLN A 407 6.30 -27.50 -1.96
CA GLN A 407 5.29 -26.45 -1.82
C GLN A 407 5.93 -25.07 -1.57
N ALA A 408 6.93 -24.98 -0.70
CA ALA A 408 7.68 -23.75 -0.47
C ALA A 408 8.40 -23.28 -1.75
N PHE A 409 9.01 -24.21 -2.50
CA PHE A 409 9.67 -23.91 -3.77
C PHE A 409 8.69 -23.38 -4.83
N LEU A 410 7.55 -24.06 -5.03
CA LEU A 410 6.47 -23.60 -5.92
C LEU A 410 5.91 -22.26 -5.44
N GLY A 411 5.84 -22.05 -4.14
CA GLY A 411 5.41 -20.80 -3.53
C GLY A 411 6.30 -19.62 -3.91
N VAL A 412 7.60 -19.80 -3.75
CA VAL A 412 8.62 -18.82 -4.15
C VAL A 412 8.63 -18.60 -5.66
N GLN A 413 8.50 -19.66 -6.46
CA GLN A 413 8.46 -19.56 -7.93
C GLN A 413 7.24 -18.77 -8.42
N SER A 414 6.06 -19.04 -7.86
CA SER A 414 4.83 -18.30 -8.16
C SER A 414 4.93 -16.83 -7.75
N TYR A 415 5.54 -16.55 -6.59
CA TYR A 415 5.80 -15.18 -6.14
C TYR A 415 6.71 -14.43 -7.11
N PHE A 416 7.79 -15.05 -7.58
CA PHE A 416 8.65 -14.42 -8.59
C PHE A 416 7.96 -14.21 -9.95
N ALA A 417 6.99 -15.06 -10.30
CA ALA A 417 6.26 -14.94 -11.56
C ALA A 417 5.13 -13.90 -11.53
N SER A 418 4.45 -13.75 -10.39
CA SER A 418 3.20 -12.98 -10.28
C SER A 418 3.25 -11.82 -9.29
N GLY A 419 4.26 -11.76 -8.41
CA GLY A 419 4.32 -10.80 -7.29
C GLY A 419 3.41 -11.17 -6.12
N GLU A 420 2.64 -12.25 -6.22
CA GLU A 420 1.71 -12.72 -5.18
C GLU A 420 2.27 -13.98 -4.51
N LEU A 421 2.32 -14.00 -3.17
CA LEU A 421 2.65 -15.21 -2.42
C LEU A 421 1.45 -16.16 -2.49
N PRO A 422 1.56 -17.35 -3.08
CA PRO A 422 0.46 -18.31 -3.04
C PRO A 422 0.26 -18.76 -1.60
N MET A 423 -0.96 -18.61 -1.10
CA MET A 423 -1.30 -18.84 0.32
C MET A 423 -1.60 -20.31 0.65
N LEU A 424 -1.37 -21.25 -0.28
CA LEU A 424 -1.39 -22.70 -0.03
C LEU A 424 -0.15 -23.13 0.78
N ASN A 425 0.12 -22.45 1.89
CA ASN A 425 1.20 -22.79 2.82
C ASN A 425 0.62 -23.76 3.87
N SER A 426 1.03 -25.01 3.74
CA SER A 426 0.57 -26.16 4.53
C SER A 426 1.07 -26.18 5.99
N GLU A 427 1.86 -25.20 6.43
CA GLU A 427 2.63 -25.33 7.67
C GLU A 427 1.81 -25.21 8.97
N HIS A 428 0.57 -24.71 8.94
CA HIS A 428 -0.23 -24.53 10.17
C HIS A 428 -1.72 -24.92 10.09
N HIS A 429 -2.15 -25.65 9.06
CA HIS A 429 -3.57 -25.96 8.87
C HIS A 429 -3.83 -27.46 8.96
N SER A 430 -4.32 -27.91 10.12
CA SER A 430 -4.92 -29.23 10.35
C SER A 430 -6.18 -29.52 9.46
N TRP A 431 -6.43 -28.68 8.46
CA TRP A 431 -7.67 -28.56 7.68
C TRP A 431 -7.39 -28.33 6.19
N ALA A 432 -6.20 -28.74 5.72
CA ALA A 432 -5.86 -28.67 4.30
C ALA A 432 -6.59 -29.76 3.53
N ILE A 433 -7.27 -29.36 2.45
CA ILE A 433 -7.63 -30.27 1.35
C ILE A 433 -6.34 -30.90 0.80
N ASP A 434 -6.39 -32.19 0.49
CA ASP A 434 -5.23 -32.85 -0.12
C ASP A 434 -5.01 -32.30 -1.54
N MET A 435 -3.75 -32.12 -1.93
CA MET A 435 -3.41 -31.41 -3.18
C MET A 435 -3.93 -32.14 -4.44
N ASP A 436 -4.06 -33.46 -4.36
CA ASP A 436 -4.64 -34.30 -5.39
C ASP A 436 -6.17 -34.12 -5.50
N LEU A 437 -6.88 -33.94 -4.38
CA LEU A 437 -8.30 -33.56 -4.39
C LEU A 437 -8.49 -32.14 -4.92
N ALA A 438 -7.65 -31.19 -4.53
CA ALA A 438 -7.70 -29.82 -5.06
C ALA A 438 -7.50 -29.80 -6.58
N HIS A 439 -6.55 -30.60 -7.09
CA HIS A 439 -6.34 -30.75 -8.54
C HIS A 439 -7.57 -31.33 -9.23
N TYR A 440 -8.14 -32.39 -8.66
CA TYR A 440 -9.33 -33.04 -9.19
C TYR A 440 -10.56 -32.12 -9.19
N LEU A 441 -10.74 -31.29 -8.16
CA LEU A 441 -11.80 -30.27 -8.10
C LEU A 441 -11.68 -29.27 -9.26
N VAL A 442 -10.47 -28.77 -9.52
CA VAL A 442 -10.22 -27.84 -10.63
C VAL A 442 -10.53 -28.52 -11.97
N GLU A 443 -10.04 -29.74 -12.19
CA GLU A 443 -10.34 -30.52 -13.38
C GLU A 443 -11.86 -30.71 -13.57
N LEU A 444 -12.57 -31.10 -12.50
CA LEU A 444 -14.00 -31.35 -12.53
C LEU A 444 -14.77 -30.08 -12.92
N ILE A 445 -14.42 -28.93 -12.35
CA ILE A 445 -15.08 -27.64 -12.61
C ILE A 445 -14.80 -27.14 -14.03
N GLU A 446 -13.54 -27.21 -14.47
CA GLU A 446 -13.12 -26.78 -15.81
C GLU A 446 -13.79 -27.60 -16.92
N CYS A 447 -13.98 -28.91 -16.71
CA CYS A 447 -14.47 -29.81 -17.75
C CYS A 447 -16.00 -29.91 -17.84
N ASN A 448 -16.76 -29.50 -16.81
CA ASN A 448 -18.20 -29.81 -16.72
C ASN A 448 -19.14 -28.60 -16.71
N ALA A 449 -18.61 -27.38 -16.72
CA ALA A 449 -19.36 -26.12 -16.82
C ALA A 449 -20.58 -26.07 -15.87
N TYR A 450 -20.32 -26.11 -14.56
CA TYR A 450 -21.37 -26.01 -13.55
C TYR A 450 -21.94 -24.58 -13.45
N ASP A 451 -23.25 -24.47 -13.24
CA ASP A 451 -23.95 -23.20 -13.02
C ASP A 451 -24.01 -22.83 -11.53
N LEU A 452 -23.98 -23.85 -10.66
CA LEU A 452 -24.05 -23.73 -9.22
C LEU A 452 -23.12 -24.74 -8.56
N VAL A 453 -22.31 -24.26 -7.62
CA VAL A 453 -21.50 -25.09 -6.74
C VAL A 453 -22.01 -24.89 -5.31
N ILE A 454 -22.27 -25.99 -4.60
CA ILE A 454 -22.67 -26.00 -3.20
C ILE A 454 -21.63 -26.83 -2.44
N GLU A 455 -21.09 -26.28 -1.36
CA GLU A 455 -20.11 -26.97 -0.53
C GLU A 455 -20.62 -27.09 0.91
N PHE A 456 -20.50 -28.28 1.49
CA PHE A 456 -20.70 -28.53 2.91
C PHE A 456 -19.33 -28.76 3.55
N GLY A 457 -18.91 -27.82 4.41
CA GLY A 457 -17.56 -27.76 4.98
C GLY A 457 -16.70 -26.73 4.26
N SER A 458 -16.58 -25.53 4.82
CA SER A 458 -15.76 -24.47 4.23
C SER A 458 -14.28 -24.63 4.58
N GLY A 459 -13.39 -24.14 3.71
CA GLY A 459 -11.96 -24.18 3.96
C GLY A 459 -11.11 -23.81 2.76
N ILE A 460 -9.98 -24.51 2.60
CA ILE A 460 -9.06 -24.26 1.48
C ILE A 460 -9.68 -24.69 0.14
N SER A 461 -10.48 -25.77 0.13
CA SER A 461 -11.31 -26.17 -1.02
C SER A 461 -12.15 -24.99 -1.54
N THR A 462 -12.77 -24.21 -0.64
CA THR A 462 -13.53 -23.01 -0.98
C THR A 462 -12.68 -22.01 -1.76
N THR A 463 -11.45 -21.72 -1.31
CA THR A 463 -10.56 -20.80 -2.05
C THR A 463 -10.13 -21.34 -3.41
N VAL A 464 -9.87 -22.65 -3.52
CA VAL A 464 -9.51 -23.31 -4.79
C VAL A 464 -10.66 -23.21 -5.80
N VAL A 465 -11.88 -23.55 -5.36
CA VAL A 465 -13.10 -23.48 -6.19
C VAL A 465 -13.37 -22.04 -6.62
N ALA A 466 -13.33 -21.08 -5.69
CA ALA A 466 -13.56 -19.67 -5.98
C ALA A 466 -12.55 -19.13 -7.02
N LYS A 467 -11.27 -19.52 -6.90
CA LYS A 467 -10.24 -19.12 -7.86
C LYS A 467 -10.45 -19.75 -9.23
N ALA A 468 -10.82 -21.04 -9.29
CA ALA A 468 -11.12 -21.71 -10.55
C ALA A 468 -12.29 -21.02 -11.28
N LEU A 469 -13.38 -20.72 -10.55
CA LEU A 469 -14.53 -20.00 -11.10
C LEU A 469 -14.18 -18.59 -11.58
N GLN A 470 -13.36 -17.84 -10.83
CA GLN A 470 -12.84 -16.54 -11.25
C GLN A 470 -12.09 -16.64 -12.60
N LEU A 471 -11.19 -17.62 -12.73
CA LEU A 471 -10.39 -17.80 -13.94
C LEU A 471 -11.25 -18.24 -15.14
N ILE A 472 -12.23 -19.12 -14.92
CA ILE A 472 -13.19 -19.51 -15.95
C ILE A 472 -14.00 -18.29 -16.43
N GLN A 473 -14.53 -17.48 -15.50
CA GLN A 473 -15.27 -16.27 -15.82
C GLN A 473 -14.43 -15.26 -16.60
N ALA A 474 -13.15 -15.10 -16.22
CA ALA A 474 -12.23 -14.20 -16.92
C ALA A 474 -11.97 -14.63 -18.38
N ARG A 475 -11.98 -15.94 -18.65
CA ARG A 475 -11.82 -16.50 -20.02
C ARG A 475 -13.10 -16.48 -20.84
N ALA A 476 -14.27 -16.48 -20.20
CA ALA A 476 -15.58 -16.48 -20.85
C ALA A 476 -16.53 -15.41 -20.26
N PRO A 477 -16.21 -14.11 -20.41
CA PRO A 477 -16.97 -13.03 -19.79
C PRO A 477 -18.44 -12.94 -20.26
N GLN A 478 -18.76 -13.53 -21.41
CA GLN A 478 -20.11 -13.60 -21.96
C GLN A 478 -21.02 -14.65 -21.29
N HIS A 479 -20.44 -15.59 -20.54
CA HIS A 479 -21.22 -16.56 -19.78
C HIS A 479 -21.55 -15.99 -18.41
N ALA A 480 -22.73 -16.37 -17.89
CA ALA A 480 -23.10 -16.02 -16.53
C ALA A 480 -22.13 -16.71 -15.55
N PRO A 481 -21.66 -16.02 -14.51
CA PRO A 481 -20.79 -16.63 -13.52
C PRO A 481 -21.54 -17.71 -12.77
N ALA A 482 -20.88 -18.86 -12.61
CA ALA A 482 -21.36 -19.91 -11.74
C ALA A 482 -21.47 -19.36 -10.31
N ARG A 483 -22.58 -19.64 -9.64
CA ARG A 483 -22.75 -19.27 -8.24
C ARG A 483 -22.05 -20.28 -7.36
N PHE A 484 -21.43 -19.83 -6.29
CA PHE A 484 -20.77 -20.72 -5.33
C PHE A 484 -21.17 -20.37 -3.90
N VAL A 485 -21.76 -21.33 -3.20
CA VAL A 485 -22.16 -21.22 -1.79
C VAL A 485 -21.49 -22.31 -0.97
N SER A 486 -20.86 -21.95 0.13
CA SER A 486 -20.17 -22.87 1.04
C SER A 486 -20.68 -22.69 2.46
N PHE A 487 -20.99 -23.80 3.14
CA PHE A 487 -21.53 -23.80 4.50
C PHE A 487 -20.48 -24.20 5.54
N ASP A 488 -20.37 -23.42 6.61
CA ASP A 488 -19.56 -23.74 7.78
C ASP A 488 -20.39 -23.71 9.05
N HIS A 489 -20.15 -24.65 9.97
CA HIS A 489 -20.93 -24.77 11.20
C HIS A 489 -20.26 -24.09 12.40
N LEU A 490 -18.97 -23.75 12.29
CA LEU A 490 -18.18 -23.18 13.35
C LEU A 490 -17.69 -21.78 12.98
N GLU A 491 -18.06 -20.79 13.79
CA GLU A 491 -17.66 -19.40 13.61
C GLU A 491 -16.14 -19.20 13.38
N PRO A 492 -15.24 -19.88 14.11
CA PRO A 492 -13.81 -19.73 13.87
C PRO A 492 -13.34 -20.17 12.48
N TYR A 493 -14.01 -21.15 11.87
CA TYR A 493 -13.66 -21.65 10.53
C TYR A 493 -14.29 -20.79 9.44
N PHE A 494 -15.56 -20.42 9.62
CA PHE A 494 -16.22 -19.40 8.82
C PHE A 494 -15.37 -18.14 8.67
N GLN A 495 -14.91 -17.57 9.80
CA GLN A 495 -14.08 -16.36 9.79
C GLN A 495 -12.73 -16.57 9.08
N LYS A 496 -12.10 -17.74 9.24
CA LYS A 496 -10.85 -18.07 8.56
C LYS A 496 -11.03 -18.16 7.04
N THR A 497 -12.05 -18.88 6.59
CA THR A 497 -12.35 -19.03 5.16
C THR A 497 -12.68 -17.68 4.52
N VAL A 498 -13.52 -16.86 5.16
CA VAL A 498 -13.82 -15.49 4.70
C VAL A 498 -12.54 -14.64 4.68
N GLY A 499 -11.69 -14.75 5.70
CA GLY A 499 -10.40 -14.05 5.74
C GLY A 499 -9.49 -14.41 4.57
N HIS A 500 -9.38 -15.69 4.23
CA HIS A 500 -8.59 -16.15 3.08
C HIS A 500 -9.17 -15.66 1.75
N LEU A 501 -10.49 -15.72 1.57
CA LEU A 501 -11.15 -15.18 0.37
C LEU A 501 -10.90 -13.68 0.22
N ARG A 502 -10.95 -12.90 1.30
CA ARG A 502 -10.63 -11.46 1.30
C ARG A 502 -9.20 -11.18 0.91
N GLN A 503 -8.24 -11.91 1.49
CA GLN A 503 -6.82 -11.75 1.16
C GLN A 503 -6.53 -12.01 -0.33
N LEU A 504 -7.28 -12.91 -0.96
CA LEU A 504 -7.13 -13.25 -2.38
C LEU A 504 -8.04 -12.43 -3.32
N GLY A 505 -8.84 -11.49 -2.81
CA GLY A 505 -9.80 -10.73 -3.62
C GLY A 505 -10.92 -11.59 -4.23
N LEU A 506 -11.27 -12.70 -3.58
CA LEU A 506 -12.24 -13.70 -4.05
C LEU A 506 -13.61 -13.60 -3.36
N GLU A 507 -13.86 -12.58 -2.53
CA GLU A 507 -15.13 -12.41 -1.78
C GLU A 507 -16.38 -12.34 -2.68
N HIS A 508 -16.23 -11.93 -3.94
CA HIS A 508 -17.32 -11.87 -4.92
C HIS A 508 -17.55 -13.18 -5.69
N HIS A 509 -16.67 -14.18 -5.52
CA HIS A 509 -16.72 -15.45 -6.24
C HIS A 509 -17.17 -16.63 -5.37
N ALA A 510 -17.34 -16.42 -4.05
CA ALA A 510 -17.85 -17.42 -3.12
C ALA A 510 -18.65 -16.76 -2.00
N GLN A 511 -19.85 -17.25 -1.74
CA GLN A 511 -20.65 -16.90 -0.57
C GLN A 511 -20.44 -17.96 0.52
N VAL A 512 -19.75 -17.59 1.60
CA VAL A 512 -19.63 -18.47 2.77
C VAL A 512 -20.78 -18.15 3.73
N CYS A 513 -21.47 -19.17 4.21
CA CYS A 513 -22.60 -19.07 5.12
C CYS A 513 -22.26 -19.77 6.44
N LEU A 514 -22.36 -19.03 7.55
CA LEU A 514 -22.37 -19.64 8.88
C LEU A 514 -23.72 -20.35 9.09
N ALA A 515 -23.69 -21.67 9.12
CA ALA A 515 -24.83 -22.57 9.30
C ALA A 515 -24.52 -23.55 10.44
N PRO A 516 -24.75 -23.17 11.71
CA PRO A 516 -24.59 -24.05 12.86
C PRO A 516 -25.35 -25.37 12.69
N LEU A 517 -24.85 -26.46 13.26
CA LEU A 517 -25.51 -27.75 13.15
C LEU A 517 -26.85 -27.75 13.91
N SER A 518 -27.90 -28.11 13.19
CA SER A 518 -29.25 -28.34 13.70
C SER A 518 -29.64 -29.80 13.52
N ASP A 519 -30.61 -30.24 14.30
CA ASP A 519 -31.12 -31.60 14.22
C ASP A 519 -31.97 -31.78 12.96
N TRP A 520 -31.50 -32.59 12.00
CA TRP A 520 -32.19 -32.91 10.76
C TRP A 520 -32.77 -34.32 10.81
N GLN A 521 -34.05 -34.46 10.43
CA GLN A 521 -34.77 -35.73 10.46
C GLN A 521 -34.88 -36.33 9.06
N SER A 522 -34.43 -37.57 8.90
CA SER A 522 -34.56 -38.34 7.67
C SER A 522 -35.98 -38.91 7.49
N ARG A 523 -36.30 -39.41 6.29
CA ARG A 523 -37.61 -40.00 5.98
C ARG A 523 -37.95 -41.24 6.83
N ASP A 524 -36.94 -41.98 7.28
CA ASP A 524 -37.05 -43.13 8.19
C ASP A 524 -37.07 -42.72 9.68
N GLY A 525 -37.13 -41.41 9.98
CA GLY A 525 -37.25 -40.87 11.33
C GLY A 525 -35.96 -40.82 12.15
N LYS A 526 -34.80 -41.06 11.52
CA LYS A 526 -33.49 -40.90 12.17
C LYS A 526 -33.07 -39.44 12.19
N HIS A 527 -32.27 -39.09 13.19
CA HIS A 527 -31.86 -37.73 13.49
C HIS A 527 -30.35 -37.58 13.27
N TYR A 528 -29.95 -36.54 12.54
CA TYR A 528 -28.57 -36.25 12.18
C TYR A 528 -28.27 -34.78 12.43
N PRO A 529 -27.20 -34.43 13.16
CA PRO A 529 -26.77 -33.05 13.27
C PRO A 529 -26.16 -32.58 11.94
N PHE A 530 -26.82 -31.63 11.27
CA PHE A 530 -26.40 -31.13 9.96
C PHE A 530 -26.59 -29.62 9.82
N TYR A 531 -25.95 -29.01 8.82
CA TYR A 531 -25.96 -27.55 8.60
C TYR A 531 -27.39 -26.99 8.52
N ALA A 532 -27.66 -25.92 9.28
CA ALA A 532 -28.89 -25.13 9.17
C ALA A 532 -28.92 -24.33 7.84
N CYS A 533 -29.16 -25.01 6.72
CA CYS A 533 -28.97 -24.48 5.36
C CYS A 533 -30.22 -24.47 4.48
N GLU A 534 -31.34 -25.06 4.92
CA GLU A 534 -32.57 -25.22 4.10
C GLU A 534 -33.12 -23.91 3.53
N GLU A 535 -33.12 -22.84 4.31
CA GLU A 535 -33.59 -21.52 3.84
C GLU A 535 -32.75 -21.01 2.66
N VAL A 536 -31.43 -21.18 2.75
CA VAL A 536 -30.48 -20.79 1.70
C VAL A 536 -30.63 -21.69 0.48
N LEU A 537 -30.74 -23.01 0.66
CA LEU A 537 -30.97 -23.97 -0.42
C LEU A 537 -32.29 -23.69 -1.16
N SER A 538 -33.36 -23.37 -0.44
CA SER A 538 -34.66 -22.99 -1.00
C SER A 538 -34.60 -21.69 -1.81
N ALA A 539 -33.85 -20.69 -1.34
CA ALA A 539 -33.59 -19.48 -2.11
C ALA A 539 -32.81 -19.77 -3.39
N LEU A 540 -31.71 -20.54 -3.30
CA LEU A 540 -30.90 -20.94 -4.45
C LEU A 540 -31.71 -21.72 -5.48
N ALA A 541 -32.57 -22.64 -5.06
CA ALA A 541 -33.40 -23.45 -5.96
C ALA A 541 -34.41 -22.62 -6.77
N ARG A 542 -34.93 -21.52 -6.21
CA ARG A 542 -35.82 -20.58 -6.92
C ARG A 542 -35.08 -19.75 -7.97
N GLU A 543 -33.82 -19.43 -7.70
CA GLU A 543 -32.98 -18.58 -8.55
C GLU A 543 -32.22 -19.38 -9.62
N THR A 544 -32.11 -20.71 -9.45
CA THR A 544 -31.34 -21.59 -10.33
C THR A 544 -32.24 -22.15 -11.43
N PRO A 545 -31.88 -22.00 -12.73
CA PRO A 545 -32.66 -22.57 -13.84
C PRO A 545 -32.87 -24.08 -13.72
N ALA A 546 -33.96 -24.60 -14.29
CA ALA A 546 -34.23 -26.05 -14.32
C ALA A 546 -33.22 -26.83 -15.17
N THR A 547 -32.53 -26.16 -16.10
CA THR A 547 -31.48 -26.75 -16.95
C THR A 547 -30.09 -26.70 -16.31
N ALA A 548 -29.96 -26.13 -15.11
CA ALA A 548 -28.68 -25.92 -14.47
C ALA A 548 -28.00 -27.25 -14.10
N ARG A 549 -26.68 -27.30 -14.24
CA ARG A 549 -25.84 -28.37 -13.71
C ARG A 549 -25.21 -27.94 -12.38
N ILE A 550 -25.36 -28.78 -11.36
CA ILE A 550 -24.97 -28.46 -9.99
C ILE A 550 -23.84 -29.37 -9.55
N LEU A 551 -22.79 -28.79 -8.98
CA LEU A 551 -21.76 -29.53 -8.25
C LEU A 551 -22.02 -29.41 -6.75
N VAL A 552 -22.05 -30.53 -6.05
CA VAL A 552 -22.13 -30.58 -4.59
C VAL A 552 -20.85 -31.18 -4.04
N ILE A 553 -20.14 -30.43 -3.20
CA ILE A 553 -18.91 -30.86 -2.54
C ILE A 553 -19.25 -31.17 -1.07
N VAL A 554 -18.94 -32.37 -0.63
CA VAL A 554 -19.25 -32.85 0.73
C VAL A 554 -17.96 -33.19 1.46
N ASP A 555 -17.48 -32.23 2.24
CA ASP A 555 -16.31 -32.37 3.12
C ASP A 555 -16.68 -32.23 4.62
N GLY A 556 -17.93 -31.89 4.92
CA GLY A 556 -18.43 -31.73 6.27
C GLY A 556 -19.88 -32.21 6.45
N PRO A 557 -20.36 -32.27 7.70
CA PRO A 557 -19.62 -31.95 8.92
C PRO A 557 -18.62 -33.05 9.30
N PRO A 558 -17.66 -32.81 10.21
CA PRO A 558 -16.65 -33.80 10.58
C PRO A 558 -17.25 -35.11 11.10
N ALA A 559 -16.64 -36.26 10.82
CA ALA A 559 -17.12 -37.57 11.29
C ALA A 559 -17.32 -37.67 12.81
N ALA A 560 -16.62 -36.83 13.60
CA ALA A 560 -16.80 -36.75 15.05
C ALA A 560 -18.17 -36.18 15.47
N THR A 561 -18.94 -35.59 14.56
CA THR A 561 -20.28 -35.02 14.85
C THR A 561 -21.37 -36.07 14.97
N GLY A 562 -21.18 -37.26 14.39
CA GLY A 562 -22.12 -38.37 14.50
C GLY A 562 -21.83 -39.47 13.47
N GLN A 563 -22.43 -40.64 13.67
CA GLN A 563 -22.42 -41.70 12.66
C GLN A 563 -23.19 -41.23 11.41
N HIS A 564 -22.65 -41.49 10.22
CA HIS A 564 -23.19 -41.04 8.94
C HIS A 564 -23.42 -39.53 8.88
N ALA A 565 -22.55 -38.74 9.51
CA ALA A 565 -22.67 -37.28 9.64
C ALA A 565 -22.94 -36.54 8.31
N ARG A 566 -22.39 -37.05 7.21
CA ARG A 566 -22.51 -36.47 5.87
C ARG A 566 -23.78 -36.89 5.12
N TYR A 567 -24.47 -37.93 5.58
CA TYR A 567 -25.66 -38.48 4.91
C TYR A 567 -26.73 -37.44 4.56
N PRO A 568 -27.08 -36.46 5.40
CA PRO A 568 -28.13 -35.49 5.08
C PRO A 568 -27.87 -34.62 3.84
N ALA A 569 -26.61 -34.51 3.38
CA ALA A 569 -26.24 -33.64 2.26
C ALA A 569 -27.06 -33.93 0.99
N LEU A 570 -27.09 -35.19 0.52
CA LEU A 570 -27.81 -35.53 -0.70
C LEU A 570 -29.33 -35.43 -0.56
N PRO A 571 -30.00 -36.00 0.48
CA PRO A 571 -31.44 -35.84 0.65
C PRO A 571 -31.91 -34.38 0.65
N LEU A 572 -31.15 -33.48 1.30
CA LEU A 572 -31.42 -32.05 1.30
C LEU A 572 -31.29 -31.44 -0.10
N ILE A 573 -30.22 -31.77 -0.83
CA ILE A 573 -30.05 -31.31 -2.20
C ILE A 573 -31.19 -31.81 -3.10
N LEU A 574 -31.54 -33.10 -3.03
CA LEU A 574 -32.62 -33.66 -3.84
C LEU A 574 -33.98 -33.04 -3.50
N ALA A 575 -34.24 -32.68 -2.24
CA ALA A 575 -35.49 -32.01 -1.85
C ALA A 575 -35.71 -30.66 -2.56
N HIS A 576 -34.63 -29.98 -2.94
CA HIS A 576 -34.69 -28.66 -3.59
C HIS A 576 -34.34 -28.68 -5.08
N PHE A 577 -33.53 -29.64 -5.54
CA PHE A 577 -32.93 -29.64 -6.87
C PHE A 577 -33.18 -30.92 -7.69
N ALA A 578 -34.06 -31.84 -7.25
CA ALA A 578 -34.27 -33.16 -7.87
C ALA A 578 -34.28 -33.18 -9.42
N GLU A 579 -34.96 -32.25 -10.09
CA GLU A 579 -35.11 -32.30 -11.55
C GLU A 579 -33.89 -31.82 -12.36
N ARG A 580 -32.76 -31.54 -11.71
CA ARG A 580 -31.54 -30.99 -12.32
C ARG A 580 -30.43 -32.04 -12.42
N ALA A 581 -29.44 -31.79 -13.28
CA ALA A 581 -28.22 -32.60 -13.30
C ALA A 581 -27.35 -32.24 -12.10
N ILE A 582 -27.01 -33.23 -11.27
CA ILE A 582 -26.28 -33.03 -10.02
C ILE A 582 -25.09 -33.97 -10.00
N ASP A 583 -23.90 -33.43 -9.76
CA ASP A 583 -22.71 -34.22 -9.49
C ASP A 583 -22.32 -34.01 -8.02
N VAL A 584 -22.28 -35.08 -7.23
CA VAL A 584 -21.95 -35.05 -5.80
C VAL A 584 -20.57 -35.64 -5.59
N LEU A 585 -19.63 -34.81 -5.16
CA LEU A 585 -18.28 -35.20 -4.79
C LEU A 585 -18.14 -35.27 -3.27
N MET A 586 -17.80 -36.44 -2.76
CA MET A 586 -17.55 -36.67 -1.33
C MET A 586 -16.07 -36.94 -1.08
N ASP A 587 -15.49 -36.20 -0.13
CA ASP A 587 -14.13 -36.40 0.38
C ASP A 587 -14.11 -37.49 1.49
N ASP A 588 -12.92 -37.88 1.95
CA ASP A 588 -12.69 -38.87 3.01
C ASP A 588 -13.24 -40.28 2.72
N TYR A 589 -13.42 -40.64 1.43
CA TYR A 589 -14.08 -41.89 1.03
C TYR A 589 -13.29 -43.17 1.42
N VAL A 590 -12.04 -43.05 1.87
CA VAL A 590 -11.27 -44.17 2.44
C VAL A 590 -11.93 -44.77 3.68
N ARG A 591 -12.72 -43.97 4.41
CA ARG A 591 -13.39 -44.36 5.65
C ARG A 591 -14.63 -45.21 5.39
N ALA A 592 -14.92 -46.12 6.32
CA ALA A 592 -16.03 -47.06 6.19
C ALA A 592 -17.41 -46.37 6.27
N ASP A 593 -17.54 -45.37 7.15
CA ASP A 593 -18.79 -44.63 7.37
C ASP A 593 -19.24 -43.90 6.08
N GLU A 594 -18.32 -43.25 5.39
CA GLU A 594 -18.54 -42.55 4.13
C GLU A 594 -18.90 -43.51 2.99
N LYS A 595 -18.31 -44.71 2.96
CA LYS A 595 -18.72 -45.78 2.03
C LYS A 595 -20.16 -46.21 2.26
N GLU A 596 -20.57 -46.36 3.52
CA GLU A 596 -21.95 -46.68 3.87
C GLU A 596 -22.90 -45.54 3.44
N VAL A 597 -22.54 -44.28 3.72
CA VAL A 597 -23.30 -43.09 3.27
C VAL A 597 -23.49 -43.08 1.76
N ALA A 598 -22.44 -43.35 0.99
CA ALA A 598 -22.51 -43.38 -0.47
C ALA A 598 -23.47 -44.47 -0.99
N GLN A 599 -23.53 -45.63 -0.33
CA GLN A 599 -24.49 -46.68 -0.66
C GLN A 599 -25.93 -46.29 -0.29
N MET A 600 -26.12 -45.63 0.86
CA MET A 600 -27.43 -45.09 1.24
C MET A 600 -27.93 -44.07 0.22
N TRP A 601 -27.05 -43.18 -0.25
CA TRP A 601 -27.35 -42.23 -1.31
C TRP A 601 -27.75 -42.89 -2.63
N LEU A 602 -27.06 -43.94 -3.07
CA LEU A 602 -27.47 -44.69 -4.26
C LEU A 602 -28.86 -45.32 -4.11
N ALA A 603 -29.18 -45.83 -2.92
CA ALA A 603 -30.50 -46.37 -2.65
C ALA A 603 -31.60 -45.30 -2.72
N ASP A 604 -31.35 -44.11 -2.15
CA ASP A 604 -32.28 -42.97 -2.19
C ASP A 604 -32.51 -42.45 -3.62
N ILE A 605 -31.46 -42.37 -4.44
CA ILE A 605 -31.55 -41.98 -5.85
C ILE A 605 -32.34 -43.04 -6.65
N GLY A 606 -32.08 -44.32 -6.39
CA GLY A 606 -32.85 -45.40 -7.01
C GLY A 606 -34.33 -45.33 -6.66
N ALA A 607 -34.66 -45.02 -5.41
CA ALA A 607 -36.03 -44.84 -4.95
C ALA A 607 -36.72 -43.60 -5.55
N SER A 608 -35.97 -42.56 -5.93
CA SER A 608 -36.52 -41.37 -6.62
C SER A 608 -36.72 -41.57 -8.12
N GLY A 609 -36.32 -42.73 -8.68
CA GLY A 609 -36.48 -43.07 -10.09
C GLY A 609 -35.45 -42.38 -11.01
N GLN A 610 -34.40 -41.81 -10.43
CA GLN A 610 -33.30 -41.16 -11.15
C GLN A 610 -32.20 -42.15 -11.48
N ARG A 611 -31.39 -41.83 -12.49
CA ARG A 611 -30.19 -42.61 -12.83
C ARG A 611 -28.97 -41.96 -12.19
N ALA A 612 -28.19 -42.75 -11.47
CA ALA A 612 -26.89 -42.34 -10.97
C ALA A 612 -25.76 -43.28 -11.39
N GLN A 613 -24.58 -42.71 -11.55
CA GLN A 613 -23.33 -43.43 -11.72
C GLN A 613 -22.38 -43.04 -10.60
N MET A 614 -21.83 -44.03 -9.90
CA MET A 614 -20.79 -43.83 -8.90
C MET A 614 -19.41 -44.09 -9.51
N ILE A 615 -18.47 -43.18 -9.24
CA ILE A 615 -17.10 -43.23 -9.72
C ILE A 615 -16.19 -43.04 -8.51
N GLU A 616 -15.43 -44.08 -8.17
CA GLU A 616 -14.40 -43.99 -7.14
C GLU A 616 -13.11 -43.39 -7.72
N LYS A 617 -12.53 -42.44 -7.00
CA LYS A 617 -11.26 -41.79 -7.35
C LYS A 617 -10.21 -42.13 -6.32
N LYS A 618 -9.11 -42.72 -6.79
CA LYS A 618 -7.95 -43.07 -5.97
C LYS A 618 -7.13 -41.81 -5.69
N LEU A 619 -7.27 -41.29 -4.49
CA LEU A 619 -6.60 -40.10 -3.95
C LEU A 619 -6.04 -40.45 -2.56
N HIS A 620 -5.30 -39.55 -1.92
CA HIS A 620 -4.71 -39.79 -0.60
C HIS A 620 -5.75 -40.26 0.44
N LYS A 621 -6.94 -39.64 0.44
CA LYS A 621 -8.09 -40.02 1.27
C LYS A 621 -9.21 -40.73 0.50
N ASP A 622 -8.97 -41.08 -0.77
CA ASP A 622 -9.98 -41.46 -1.76
C ASP A 622 -11.14 -40.43 -1.88
N ALA A 623 -11.79 -40.37 -3.03
CA ALA A 623 -13.02 -39.57 -3.19
C ALA A 623 -14.07 -40.36 -3.97
N CYS A 624 -15.33 -39.99 -3.76
CA CYS A 624 -16.46 -40.59 -4.46
C CYS A 624 -17.23 -39.52 -5.22
N LEU A 625 -17.34 -39.69 -6.54
CA LEU A 625 -18.20 -38.85 -7.38
C LEU A 625 -19.47 -39.64 -7.75
N ILE A 626 -20.64 -39.08 -7.44
CA ILE A 626 -21.93 -39.61 -7.85
C ILE A 626 -22.55 -38.64 -8.86
N GLU A 627 -22.69 -39.08 -10.10
CA GLU A 627 -23.31 -38.32 -11.17
C GLU A 627 -24.79 -38.68 -11.29
N ILE A 628 -25.68 -37.75 -11.02
CA ILE A 628 -27.13 -37.90 -11.09
C ILE A 628 -27.63 -37.18 -12.33
N ARG A 629 -28.41 -37.89 -13.14
CA ARG A 629 -29.04 -37.33 -14.35
C ARG A 629 -30.56 -37.43 -14.22
N PRO A 630 -31.30 -36.34 -14.53
CA PRO A 630 -32.75 -36.39 -14.51
C PRO A 630 -33.25 -37.37 -15.57
N THR A 631 -34.28 -38.12 -15.22
CA THR A 631 -34.92 -39.07 -16.15
C THR A 631 -35.64 -38.24 -17.20
N LEU A 632 -35.13 -38.22 -18.44
CA LEU A 632 -35.82 -37.60 -19.58
C LEU A 632 -37.22 -38.22 -19.70
N ILE A 633 -38.24 -37.52 -19.21
CA ILE A 633 -39.61 -37.78 -19.63
C ILE A 633 -39.66 -37.31 -21.08
N ALA A 634 -39.75 -38.26 -22.01
CA ALA A 634 -40.04 -37.95 -23.40
C ALA A 634 -41.33 -37.12 -23.41
N ALA A 635 -41.22 -35.85 -23.80
CA ALA A 635 -42.37 -35.02 -24.06
C ALA A 635 -43.17 -35.66 -25.22
N HIS A 636 -44.38 -36.11 -24.90
CA HIS A 636 -45.41 -36.48 -25.87
C HIS A 636 -46.35 -35.29 -26.08
#